data_AF-A0A1K1PE75-F1
#
_entry.id   AF-A0A1K1PE75-F1
#
_cell.length_a   1.000
_cell.length_b   1.000
_cell.length_c   1.000
_cell.angle_alpha   90.00
_cell.angle_beta   90.00
_cell.angle_gamma   90.00
#
_symmetry.space_group_name_H-M   'P 1'
#
loop_
_entity.id
_entity.type
_entity.pdbx_description
1 polymer ?
#
loop_
_entity_poly.entity_id
_entity_poly.type
_entity_poly.pdbx_seq_one_letter_code
_entity_poly.pdbx_strand_id
1 'polypeptide(L)'
;MKKKTILAGILSACVVGSASVLSLTGSAADKVYGDANLDGSVDMSDCVLVMQSLANPSKFGTTGTNEKHLTADGADLADVSDRGNGITANDALSIQRYLLGTIKSLPESFADGKGSDTSSKDEVNTKIHLGDNAITVEGQYASADGSKVTISHSGSFTIDGTLSDGQIYVEIPDVKADNGTVKLIFSGVNITGKSAPAILVKNADKTSIIIADGTENVISDGTAAYTGDNEKSAVIEAKDDLTVKGGDKGTGTLTITANTQPAIVCNNDIKFTGGITNIETLNETEPNDAVKGKSSVTVKGGRLVIKSEGDGIKSTKGNVELSGGEVVIKCGNDAVQAETAINISGGDISAFGDKGLTSAGTISITGGELIATATDCQCENLTSTEQNTLMLDFVKEWGKNNPVAITDSSNKELFDKNTSKKFRYAIVSSSKIEGAEYKLFVGGIKMKHSTGSTFKAGKPASYKEVNNDMENEEQLYSGLFSQDMIHKIDVKIDEAQWDNILKNANKEEWTPCDVVIDGEELKNVGIRTKGNSSLMMAQNGKYSFRIKTDKFDKEVNYHGLTELCMNNMLMDASCLRDILCYNAMYEVDGVAPHAAHTDMYLNGELYSFYLLAEQPGTTVAERYAVDDDSVLYKATESNGNGGGWGGFGGDSYCSFTENMPLDRFDVKFGKDDEFKHIQDVKTAINKLTPTDYKFIEDVIDVPSFLKGFAVNSIFCNYDSYNGSLAHNYYLMFSGGKAHFVGWDYNLCLGNFTGGANSVTSDITTSLYQSTIEDRPLAKLLQVPEYYDMYVDIVNDIMDYYSDPEAYVADYAKKIRSHVAADPRAAFTVEEFDLNTSKSAEGLQYSEEDTGMSWGNWQGAGDGNFPAFGDGNGDANGAWQGFGDGNGGWPGFGGDASVDWANVDWENMDWGEMGFGDMDFGNMDWGNGMFGGGQTSVVDFLIKRFEIIREALKK
;
A
#
# COMPACT_ATOMS: atom_id res chain seq x y z
N MET A 1 -55.62 -4.99 -25.62
CA MET A 1 -56.92 -5.63 -25.31
C MET A 1 -57.56 -4.87 -24.16
N LYS A 2 -58.81 -4.43 -24.35
CA LYS A 2 -59.82 -3.91 -23.38
C LYS A 2 -59.24 -3.32 -22.07
N LYS A 3 -58.96 -2.01 -21.95
CA LYS A 3 -59.85 -0.83 -22.08
C LYS A 3 -61.06 -1.02 -21.15
N LYS A 4 -61.29 -0.17 -20.16
CA LYS A 4 -61.93 1.17 -20.26
C LYS A 4 -62.38 1.49 -18.80
N THR A 5 -62.59 2.71 -18.32
CA THR A 5 -63.29 3.86 -18.93
C THR A 5 -63.24 4.99 -17.87
N ILE A 6 -62.82 6.22 -18.18
CA ILE A 6 -63.65 7.35 -18.72
C ILE A 6 -64.33 8.13 -17.56
N LEU A 7 -64.43 9.46 -17.53
CA LEU A 7 -64.08 10.56 -18.45
C LEU A 7 -64.67 11.86 -17.86
N ALA A 8 -64.11 12.98 -18.30
CA ALA A 8 -64.75 14.29 -18.51
C ALA A 8 -65.29 15.05 -17.28
N GLY A 9 -65.12 16.37 -17.18
CA GLY A 9 -64.60 17.35 -18.12
C GLY A 9 -65.32 18.68 -17.97
N ILE A 10 -64.67 19.73 -18.51
CA ILE A 10 -65.24 20.95 -19.09
C ILE A 10 -65.42 22.17 -18.15
N LEU A 11 -64.48 23.10 -18.33
CA LEU A 11 -64.60 24.54 -18.68
C LEU A 11 -65.71 25.40 -18.04
N SER A 12 -65.31 26.57 -17.51
CA SER A 12 -65.40 27.88 -18.19
C SER A 12 -65.33 29.01 -17.14
N ALA A 13 -64.19 29.69 -16.99
CA ALA A 13 -63.91 31.03 -17.52
C ALA A 13 -64.88 32.15 -17.08
N CYS A 14 -64.36 33.09 -16.27
CA CYS A 14 -64.43 34.54 -16.55
C CYS A 14 -63.36 35.28 -15.73
N VAL A 15 -62.55 36.05 -16.44
CA VAL A 15 -61.52 36.98 -15.93
C VAL A 15 -62.14 38.37 -15.80
N VAL A 16 -61.46 39.22 -15.00
CA VAL A 16 -61.45 40.70 -14.96
C VAL A 16 -62.20 41.30 -13.77
N GLY A 17 -61.46 41.97 -12.89
CA GLY A 17 -62.02 42.82 -11.84
C GLY A 17 -61.00 43.29 -10.81
N SER A 18 -60.09 44.14 -11.25
CA SER A 18 -59.06 44.88 -10.49
C SER A 18 -59.51 45.55 -9.17
N ALA A 19 -58.52 45.69 -8.29
CA ALA A 19 -58.26 46.80 -7.35
C ALA A 19 -58.66 46.64 -5.87
N SER A 20 -57.64 46.21 -5.10
CA SER A 20 -57.03 46.88 -3.93
C SER A 20 -57.85 47.24 -2.67
N VAL A 21 -57.47 46.53 -1.61
CA VAL A 21 -57.12 46.95 -0.22
C VAL A 21 -58.15 47.76 0.57
N LEU A 22 -58.64 47.16 1.66
CA LEU A 22 -58.60 47.77 3.00
C LEU A 22 -58.69 46.69 4.08
N SER A 23 -57.70 46.74 4.96
CA SER A 23 -57.55 45.96 6.19
C SER A 23 -58.75 46.13 7.12
N LEU A 24 -59.21 45.02 7.69
CA LEU A 24 -59.90 45.00 8.97
C LEU A 24 -59.13 44.07 9.90
N THR A 25 -58.49 44.66 10.89
CA THR A 25 -57.98 44.02 12.09
C THR A 25 -59.13 43.30 12.80
N GLY A 26 -59.01 41.99 12.97
CA GLY A 26 -59.90 41.15 13.79
C GLY A 26 -59.13 40.60 14.99
N SER A 27 -59.69 40.81 16.17
CA SER A 27 -59.21 40.42 17.50
C SER A 27 -58.61 39.01 17.59
N ALA A 28 -57.56 38.84 18.38
CA ALA A 28 -57.15 37.53 18.89
C ALA A 28 -58.32 36.95 19.70
N ALA A 29 -58.95 35.89 19.19
CA ALA A 29 -59.84 35.05 19.97
C ALA A 29 -58.99 34.17 20.89
N ASP A 30 -59.46 33.91 22.11
CA ASP A 30 -58.80 32.99 23.03
C ASP A 30 -58.60 31.62 22.36
N LYS A 31 -57.39 31.06 22.46
CA LYS A 31 -57.07 29.75 21.88
C LYS A 31 -57.93 28.65 22.55
N VAL A 32 -58.74 27.96 21.77
CA VAL A 32 -59.54 26.81 22.24
C VAL A 32 -58.85 25.53 21.80
N TYR A 33 -58.05 24.93 22.67
CA TYR A 33 -57.39 23.65 22.37
C TYR A 33 -58.42 22.53 22.20
N GLY A 34 -58.28 21.76 21.12
CA GLY A 34 -59.21 20.73 20.69
C GLY A 34 -60.18 21.15 19.58
N ASP A 35 -60.26 22.44 19.23
CA ASP A 35 -61.09 22.96 18.13
C ASP A 35 -60.32 22.84 16.79
N ALA A 36 -60.47 21.69 16.13
CA ALA A 36 -59.78 21.37 14.89
C ALA A 36 -60.41 22.08 13.69
N ASN A 37 -61.71 22.36 13.75
CA ASN A 37 -62.49 22.89 12.64
C ASN A 37 -62.63 24.44 12.67
N LEU A 38 -62.18 25.08 13.76
CA LEU A 38 -62.21 26.52 14.04
C LEU A 38 -63.63 27.12 14.15
N ASP A 39 -64.59 26.34 14.67
CA ASP A 39 -65.96 26.80 14.89
C ASP A 39 -66.19 27.45 16.26
N GLY A 40 -65.16 27.46 17.12
CA GLY A 40 -65.16 28.06 18.45
C GLY A 40 -65.65 27.14 19.55
N SER A 41 -65.93 25.86 19.24
CA SER A 41 -66.31 24.84 20.21
C SER A 41 -65.50 23.56 20.03
N VAL A 42 -65.32 22.80 21.12
CA VAL A 42 -64.71 21.47 21.06
C VAL A 42 -65.83 20.46 21.07
N ASP A 43 -66.01 19.69 19.99
CA ASP A 43 -67.02 18.65 19.86
C ASP A 43 -66.56 17.43 19.04
N MET A 44 -67.49 16.52 18.72
CA MET A 44 -67.13 15.28 18.02
C MET A 44 -66.68 15.52 16.57
N SER A 45 -67.07 16.64 15.97
CA SER A 45 -66.66 17.01 14.61
C SER A 45 -65.16 17.31 14.52
N ASP A 46 -64.53 17.79 15.60
CA ASP A 46 -63.09 17.99 15.69
C ASP A 46 -62.33 16.68 15.69
N CYS A 47 -62.78 15.72 16.49
CA CYS A 47 -62.26 14.35 16.49
C CYS A 47 -62.34 13.73 15.09
N VAL A 48 -63.49 13.92 14.42
CA VAL A 48 -63.73 13.38 13.07
C VAL A 48 -62.80 14.04 12.07
N LEU A 49 -62.57 15.35 12.15
CA LEU A 49 -61.66 16.06 11.25
C LEU A 49 -60.20 15.62 11.45
N VAL A 50 -59.75 15.45 12.70
CA VAL A 50 -58.42 14.88 13.01
C VAL A 50 -58.28 13.48 12.39
N MET A 51 -59.24 12.58 12.64
CA MET A 51 -59.21 11.23 12.07
C MET A 51 -59.29 11.23 10.53
N GLN A 52 -60.09 12.10 9.93
CA GLN A 52 -60.20 12.24 8.47
C GLN A 52 -58.92 12.78 7.85
N SER A 53 -58.25 13.73 8.51
CA SER A 53 -56.97 14.30 8.06
C SER A 53 -55.86 13.26 8.03
N LEU A 54 -55.84 12.33 9.01
CA LEU A 54 -54.90 11.21 9.08
C LEU A 54 -55.24 10.10 8.08
N ALA A 55 -56.52 9.77 7.93
CA ALA A 55 -56.97 8.69 7.05
C ALA A 55 -56.96 9.08 5.57
N ASN A 56 -57.10 10.35 5.22
CA ASN A 56 -57.03 10.84 3.85
C ASN A 56 -56.45 12.28 3.76
N PRO A 57 -55.11 12.43 3.92
CA PRO A 57 -54.46 13.74 3.98
C PRO A 57 -54.61 14.56 2.70
N SER A 58 -54.65 13.91 1.53
CA SER A 58 -54.84 14.57 0.23
C SER A 58 -56.19 15.30 0.11
N LYS A 59 -57.18 14.92 0.93
CA LYS A 59 -58.51 15.52 0.95
C LYS A 59 -58.73 16.39 2.19
N PHE A 60 -58.27 15.96 3.36
CA PHE A 60 -58.60 16.59 4.64
C PHE A 60 -57.39 17.04 5.48
N GLY A 61 -56.16 16.82 5.02
CA GLY A 61 -54.94 17.32 5.69
C GLY A 61 -54.75 18.83 5.51
N THR A 62 -53.64 19.37 6.02
CA THR A 62 -53.32 20.82 5.98
C THR A 62 -53.22 21.43 4.59
N THR A 63 -53.03 20.60 3.57
CA THR A 63 -53.02 20.97 2.14
C THR A 63 -54.13 20.25 1.35
N GLY A 64 -55.17 19.79 2.05
CA GLY A 64 -56.24 18.96 1.51
C GLY A 64 -57.13 19.68 0.50
N THR A 65 -57.71 18.92 -0.43
CA THR A 65 -58.58 19.46 -1.49
C THR A 65 -60.02 19.75 -1.06
N ASN A 66 -60.45 19.35 0.14
CA ASN A 66 -61.81 19.61 0.64
C ASN A 66 -61.93 21.01 1.24
N GLU A 67 -63.02 21.74 0.97
CA GLU A 67 -63.24 23.10 1.52
C GLU A 67 -63.20 23.18 3.06
N LYS A 68 -63.44 22.07 3.76
CA LYS A 68 -63.36 21.94 5.23
C LYS A 68 -62.19 21.06 5.67
N HIS A 69 -61.10 21.04 4.90
CA HIS A 69 -59.87 20.34 5.31
C HIS A 69 -59.29 20.99 6.59
N LEU A 70 -58.49 20.23 7.34
CA LEU A 70 -57.80 20.74 8.51
C LEU A 70 -56.91 21.92 8.09
N THR A 71 -57.02 23.08 8.72
CA THR A 71 -56.16 24.24 8.41
C THR A 71 -54.86 24.18 9.24
N ALA A 72 -53.89 25.04 8.96
CA ALA A 72 -52.67 25.12 9.79
C ALA A 72 -52.99 25.50 11.25
N ASP A 73 -53.90 26.46 11.43
CA ASP A 73 -54.37 26.88 12.76
C ASP A 73 -55.21 25.79 13.43
N GLY A 74 -56.08 25.10 12.68
CA GLY A 74 -56.84 23.95 13.18
C GLY A 74 -55.92 22.79 13.58
N ALA A 75 -54.82 22.57 12.87
CA ALA A 75 -53.81 21.58 13.24
C ALA A 75 -53.04 21.97 14.52
N ASP A 76 -52.73 23.25 14.75
CA ASP A 76 -52.08 23.71 16.00
C ASP A 76 -53.00 23.60 17.24
N LEU A 77 -54.31 23.78 17.05
CA LEU A 77 -55.31 23.62 18.10
C LEU A 77 -55.70 22.17 18.33
N ALA A 78 -55.66 21.33 17.29
CA ALA A 78 -55.98 19.91 17.39
C ALA A 78 -54.81 19.06 17.88
N ASP A 79 -53.57 19.55 17.85
CA ASP A 79 -52.40 18.90 18.45
C ASP A 79 -52.43 19.08 19.97
N VAL A 80 -53.02 18.10 20.67
CA VAL A 80 -53.37 18.15 22.09
C VAL A 80 -52.85 16.94 22.89
N SER A 81 -52.24 15.95 22.25
CA SER A 81 -51.59 14.79 22.85
C SER A 81 -50.11 14.78 22.49
N ASP A 82 -49.25 15.00 23.49
CA ASP A 82 -47.83 15.28 23.29
C ASP A 82 -47.64 16.45 22.32
N ARG A 83 -48.43 17.51 22.55
CA ARG A 83 -48.46 18.71 21.73
C ARG A 83 -47.07 19.18 21.31
N GLY A 84 -46.90 19.38 20.01
CA GLY A 84 -45.63 19.69 19.36
C GLY A 84 -45.04 18.54 18.55
N ASN A 85 -45.60 17.32 18.64
CA ASN A 85 -45.27 16.19 17.78
C ASN A 85 -46.09 16.17 16.47
N GLY A 86 -47.04 17.11 16.29
CA GLY A 86 -47.94 17.17 15.15
C GLY A 86 -49.16 16.26 15.31
N ILE A 87 -50.12 16.33 14.39
CA ILE A 87 -51.38 15.60 14.51
C ILE A 87 -51.18 14.08 14.45
N THR A 88 -51.69 13.38 15.47
CA THR A 88 -51.70 11.93 15.65
C THR A 88 -53.10 11.42 15.98
N ALA A 89 -53.27 10.09 16.00
CA ALA A 89 -54.52 9.48 16.44
C ALA A 89 -54.80 9.68 17.94
N ASN A 90 -53.77 9.95 18.75
CA ASN A 90 -53.92 10.19 20.17
C ASN A 90 -54.56 11.55 20.45
N ASP A 91 -54.40 12.53 19.55
CA ASP A 91 -55.07 13.83 19.64
C ASP A 91 -56.59 13.70 19.58
N ALA A 92 -57.10 12.92 18.62
CA ALA A 92 -58.52 12.62 18.54
C ALA A 92 -59.02 11.88 19.79
N LEU A 93 -58.20 11.01 20.38
CA LEU A 93 -58.53 10.30 21.62
C LEU A 93 -58.58 11.26 22.82
N SER A 94 -57.65 12.21 22.93
CA SER A 94 -57.63 13.23 23.99
C SER A 94 -58.84 14.15 23.89
N ILE A 95 -59.24 14.59 22.69
CA ILE A 95 -60.48 15.36 22.49
C ILE A 95 -61.70 14.53 22.93
N GLN A 96 -61.80 13.25 22.55
CA GLN A 96 -62.89 12.38 23.02
C GLN A 96 -62.93 12.24 24.55
N ARG A 97 -61.77 12.08 25.19
CA ARG A 97 -61.67 11.97 26.66
C ARG A 97 -62.04 13.27 27.36
N TYR A 98 -61.76 14.42 26.75
CA TYR A 98 -62.18 15.73 27.23
C TYR A 98 -63.71 15.87 27.16
N LEU A 99 -64.33 15.50 26.04
CA LEU A 99 -65.80 15.52 25.86
C LEU A 99 -66.53 14.57 26.83
N LEU A 100 -65.89 13.44 27.19
CA LEU A 100 -66.40 12.49 28.18
C LEU A 100 -66.11 12.92 29.63
N GLY A 101 -65.44 14.05 29.85
CA GLY A 101 -65.07 14.55 31.18
C GLY A 101 -64.05 13.70 31.92
N THR A 102 -63.36 12.79 31.22
CA THR A 102 -62.32 11.91 31.80
C THR A 102 -60.99 12.66 31.97
N ILE A 103 -60.78 13.72 31.18
CA ILE A 103 -59.75 14.74 31.40
C ILE A 103 -60.42 16.12 31.47
N LYS A 104 -59.81 17.07 32.19
CA LYS A 104 -60.45 18.36 32.54
C LYS A 104 -60.06 19.53 31.63
N SER A 105 -59.01 19.38 30.83
CA SER A 105 -58.46 20.41 29.96
C SER A 105 -57.68 19.80 28.81
N LEU A 106 -57.54 20.55 27.71
CA LEU A 106 -56.64 20.28 26.59
C LEU A 106 -55.61 21.44 26.52
N PRO A 107 -54.35 21.20 26.10
CA PRO A 107 -53.74 19.91 25.75
C PRO A 107 -53.67 18.93 26.93
N GLU A 108 -53.75 17.62 26.66
CA GLU A 108 -53.60 16.55 27.66
C GLU A 108 -52.13 16.39 28.08
N SER A 109 -51.20 16.47 27.14
CA SER A 109 -49.75 16.39 27.36
C SER A 109 -49.01 17.19 26.27
N PHE A 110 -47.71 17.37 26.45
CA PHE A 110 -46.82 18.06 25.52
C PHE A 110 -45.62 17.16 25.22
N ALA A 111 -45.14 17.15 23.97
CA ALA A 111 -43.95 16.38 23.60
C ALA A 111 -42.75 16.87 24.41
N ASP A 112 -41.87 15.93 24.80
CA ASP A 112 -40.63 16.23 25.54
C ASP A 112 -39.91 17.42 24.89
N GLY A 113 -39.94 18.56 25.60
CA GLY A 113 -39.36 19.82 25.16
C GLY A 113 -40.33 20.98 24.90
N LYS A 114 -41.66 20.83 24.90
CA LYS A 114 -42.56 21.99 24.76
C LYS A 114 -43.91 21.90 25.48
N GLY A 115 -43.93 21.91 26.82
CA GLY A 115 -45.17 22.03 27.60
C GLY A 115 -45.09 22.95 28.80
N SER A 116 -45.70 24.14 28.67
CA SER A 116 -46.10 25.08 29.72
C SER A 116 -45.27 25.07 31.01
N ASP A 117 -44.07 25.63 30.93
CA ASP A 117 -43.48 26.31 32.07
C ASP A 117 -43.51 27.81 31.76
N THR A 118 -44.24 28.59 32.56
CA THR A 118 -44.09 30.05 32.60
C THR A 118 -42.77 30.36 33.31
N SER A 119 -41.67 30.04 32.63
CA SER A 119 -40.41 30.76 32.64
C SER A 119 -39.69 30.39 31.35
N SER A 120 -39.49 31.36 30.47
CA SER A 120 -38.64 31.20 29.30
C SER A 120 -37.22 30.84 29.77
N LYS A 121 -36.86 29.55 29.74
CA LYS A 121 -35.46 29.20 29.50
C LYS A 121 -35.22 29.52 28.03
N ASP A 122 -34.76 30.74 27.77
CA ASP A 122 -34.27 31.14 26.45
C ASP A 122 -33.35 30.03 25.94
N GLU A 123 -33.54 29.59 24.69
CA GLU A 123 -32.63 28.61 24.08
C GLU A 123 -31.24 29.26 24.00
N VAL A 124 -30.33 28.82 24.87
CA VAL A 124 -28.97 29.38 24.96
C VAL A 124 -28.26 29.10 23.65
N ASN A 125 -28.08 30.16 22.86
CA ASN A 125 -27.34 30.18 21.61
C ASN A 125 -26.35 31.34 21.68
N THR A 126 -25.09 31.01 21.94
CA THR A 126 -24.02 31.98 22.13
C THR A 126 -22.92 31.75 21.10
N LYS A 127 -22.40 32.83 20.50
CA LYS A 127 -21.25 32.76 19.60
C LYS A 127 -19.99 33.19 20.33
N ILE A 128 -18.90 32.49 20.10
CA ILE A 128 -17.59 32.74 20.69
C ILE A 128 -16.59 32.86 19.55
N HIS A 129 -16.12 34.09 19.31
CA HIS A 129 -15.10 34.37 18.30
C HIS A 129 -13.74 34.44 18.97
N LEU A 130 -12.89 33.49 18.62
CA LEU A 130 -11.52 33.38 19.10
C LEU A 130 -10.61 34.32 18.31
N GLY A 131 -9.86 35.15 19.01
CA GLY A 131 -8.77 35.95 18.44
C GLY A 131 -7.52 35.79 19.29
N ASP A 132 -6.35 35.74 18.65
CA ASP A 132 -5.08 35.33 19.27
C ASP A 132 -4.84 35.87 20.69
N ASN A 133 -5.19 37.13 20.94
CA ASN A 133 -5.02 37.80 22.23
C ASN A 133 -6.34 38.20 22.92
N ALA A 134 -7.49 37.98 22.31
CA ALA A 134 -8.79 38.40 22.83
C ALA A 134 -9.94 37.56 22.26
N ILE A 135 -10.85 37.12 23.12
CA ILE A 135 -12.06 36.41 22.75
C ILE A 135 -13.26 37.37 22.79
N THR A 136 -14.11 37.32 21.77
CA THR A 136 -15.38 38.05 21.72
C THR A 136 -16.56 37.09 21.92
N VAL A 137 -17.51 37.44 22.78
CA VAL A 137 -18.70 36.63 23.07
C VAL A 137 -19.96 37.40 22.68
N GLU A 138 -20.79 36.78 21.85
CA GLU A 138 -22.13 37.28 21.47
C GLU A 138 -23.20 36.33 22.02
N GLY A 139 -23.80 36.70 23.16
CA GLY A 139 -24.83 35.90 23.80
C GLY A 139 -24.71 35.91 25.32
N GLN A 140 -25.34 34.94 25.97
CA GLN A 140 -25.32 34.79 27.43
C GLN A 140 -24.45 33.60 27.85
N TYR A 141 -24.11 33.55 29.14
CA TYR A 141 -23.52 32.38 29.81
C TYR A 141 -22.12 31.94 29.36
N ALA A 142 -21.45 32.73 28.53
CA ALA A 142 -20.01 32.67 28.31
C ALA A 142 -19.35 34.00 28.66
N SER A 143 -18.16 33.97 29.25
CA SER A 143 -17.38 35.17 29.59
C SER A 143 -15.92 34.99 29.22
N ALA A 144 -15.35 35.97 28.53
CA ALA A 144 -13.92 35.99 28.18
C ALA A 144 -13.09 36.68 29.26
N ASP A 145 -11.94 36.09 29.59
CA ASP A 145 -10.86 36.67 30.39
C ASP A 145 -9.53 36.42 29.65
N GLY A 146 -9.06 37.42 28.91
CA GLY A 146 -7.91 37.28 28.01
C GLY A 146 -8.14 36.21 26.93
N SER A 147 -7.27 35.21 26.88
CA SER A 147 -7.35 34.05 25.98
C SER A 147 -8.09 32.84 26.58
N LYS A 148 -8.79 33.03 27.72
CA LYS A 148 -9.65 32.01 28.33
C LYS A 148 -11.12 32.41 28.18
N VAL A 149 -11.97 31.48 27.73
CA VAL A 149 -13.43 31.64 27.77
C VAL A 149 -14.02 30.67 28.78
N THR A 150 -14.85 31.17 29.70
CA THR A 150 -15.58 30.36 30.68
C THR A 150 -17.05 30.25 30.28
N ILE A 151 -17.52 29.02 30.07
CA ILE A 151 -18.93 28.67 29.83
C ILE A 151 -19.54 28.17 31.14
N SER A 152 -20.65 28.77 31.54
CA SER A 152 -21.25 28.58 32.87
C SER A 152 -22.63 27.92 32.87
N HIS A 153 -23.25 27.71 31.70
CA HIS A 153 -24.57 27.09 31.56
C HIS A 153 -24.60 26.11 30.39
N SER A 154 -25.51 25.15 30.43
CA SER A 154 -25.84 24.29 29.28
C SER A 154 -26.48 25.10 28.16
N GLY A 155 -26.31 24.63 26.92
CA GLY A 155 -26.66 25.42 25.74
C GLY A 155 -25.79 25.12 24.54
N SER A 156 -26.06 25.83 23.44
CA SER A 156 -25.28 25.77 22.21
C SER A 156 -24.31 26.95 22.13
N PHE A 157 -23.04 26.64 21.93
CA PHE A 157 -21.96 27.60 21.81
C PHE A 157 -21.27 27.39 20.46
N THR A 158 -21.52 28.27 19.49
CA THR A 158 -20.83 28.23 18.18
C THR A 158 -19.49 28.95 18.30
N ILE A 159 -18.41 28.27 17.91
CA ILE A 159 -17.04 28.72 18.13
C ILE A 159 -16.29 28.72 16.81
N ASP A 160 -15.61 29.82 16.53
CA ASP A 160 -14.76 30.01 15.35
C ASP A 160 -13.53 30.86 15.70
N GLY A 161 -12.50 30.80 14.85
CA GLY A 161 -11.30 31.64 14.99
C GLY A 161 -10.12 30.91 15.62
N THR A 162 -9.12 31.68 16.07
CA THR A 162 -7.82 31.14 16.50
C THR A 162 -7.37 31.66 17.86
N LEU A 163 -6.76 30.77 18.65
CA LEU A 163 -6.00 31.07 19.87
C LEU A 163 -4.61 30.42 19.80
N SER A 164 -3.56 31.24 19.72
CA SER A 164 -2.18 30.75 19.74
C SER A 164 -1.70 30.23 21.12
N ASP A 165 -2.37 30.64 22.19
CA ASP A 165 -2.27 30.11 23.54
C ASP A 165 -3.53 30.46 24.34
N GLY A 166 -4.45 29.51 24.51
CA GLY A 166 -5.68 29.79 25.23
C GLY A 166 -6.51 28.55 25.56
N GLN A 167 -7.69 28.79 26.13
CA GLN A 167 -8.51 27.73 26.73
C GLN A 167 -10.01 27.99 26.60
N ILE A 168 -10.76 26.97 26.20
CA ILE A 168 -12.20 26.85 26.44
C ILE A 168 -12.40 26.12 27.77
N TYR A 169 -13.04 26.78 28.72
CA TYR A 169 -13.26 26.29 30.08
C TYR A 169 -14.76 26.13 30.37
N VAL A 170 -15.21 24.93 30.72
CA VAL A 170 -16.62 24.66 31.06
C VAL A 170 -16.72 24.38 32.55
N GLU A 171 -17.48 25.22 33.26
CA GLU A 171 -17.72 25.11 34.70
C GLU A 171 -19.17 25.51 35.01
N ILE A 172 -20.05 24.53 35.17
CA ILE A 172 -21.47 24.77 35.50
C ILE A 172 -21.63 24.93 37.02
N PRO A 173 -21.96 26.11 37.57
CA PRO A 173 -21.92 26.33 39.03
C PRO A 173 -22.83 25.39 39.84
N ASP A 174 -23.96 24.98 39.26
CA ASP A 174 -24.86 23.98 39.84
C ASP A 174 -25.37 23.02 38.75
N VAL A 175 -24.64 21.91 38.55
CA VAL A 175 -24.98 20.86 37.57
C VAL A 175 -26.34 20.23 37.83
N LYS A 176 -26.86 20.26 39.07
CA LYS A 176 -28.19 19.71 39.37
C LYS A 176 -29.31 20.63 38.91
N ALA A 177 -29.11 21.94 39.04
CA ALA A 177 -30.04 22.94 38.55
C ALA A 177 -29.97 23.09 37.01
N ASP A 178 -28.78 22.87 36.45
CA ASP A 178 -28.51 22.91 35.02
C ASP A 178 -27.88 21.61 34.52
N ASN A 179 -28.74 20.60 34.36
CA ASN A 179 -28.36 19.26 33.90
C ASN A 179 -28.44 19.09 32.37
N GLY A 180 -28.48 20.20 31.62
CA GLY A 180 -28.50 20.15 30.17
C GLY A 180 -27.12 19.81 29.59
N THR A 181 -27.07 19.64 28.26
CA THR A 181 -25.81 19.41 27.54
C THR A 181 -25.17 20.74 27.15
N VAL A 182 -23.88 20.90 27.44
CA VAL A 182 -23.05 21.95 26.84
C VAL A 182 -22.62 21.50 25.45
N LYS A 183 -23.04 22.18 24.40
CA LYS A 183 -22.72 21.86 23.01
C LYS A 183 -21.73 22.88 22.47
N LEU A 184 -20.49 22.46 22.26
CA LEU A 184 -19.42 23.24 21.63
C LEU A 184 -19.46 22.95 20.13
N ILE A 185 -19.99 23.86 19.32
CA ILE A 185 -20.11 23.71 17.86
C ILE A 185 -18.89 24.37 17.22
N PHE A 186 -17.95 23.56 16.75
CA PHE A 186 -16.72 24.06 16.12
C PHE A 186 -16.94 24.34 14.64
N SER A 187 -16.63 25.57 14.23
CA SER A 187 -16.85 26.09 12.89
C SER A 187 -15.60 26.82 12.38
N GLY A 188 -14.47 26.12 12.34
CA GLY A 188 -13.17 26.71 11.96
C GLY A 188 -12.34 27.14 13.18
N VAL A 189 -12.26 26.26 14.18
CA VAL A 189 -11.54 26.50 15.44
C VAL A 189 -10.08 26.09 15.31
N ASN A 190 -9.15 26.94 15.72
CA ASN A 190 -7.73 26.58 15.87
C ASN A 190 -7.24 27.01 17.27
N ILE A 191 -6.94 26.07 18.16
CA ILE A 191 -6.53 26.37 19.53
C ILE A 191 -5.26 25.61 19.88
N THR A 192 -4.25 26.34 20.34
CA THR A 192 -3.12 25.77 21.06
C THR A 192 -3.25 26.11 22.55
N GLY A 193 -3.12 25.13 23.44
CA GLY A 193 -2.97 25.35 24.88
C GLY A 193 -1.51 25.11 25.30
N LYS A 194 -0.78 26.12 25.79
CA LYS A 194 0.64 25.94 26.14
C LYS A 194 0.88 25.68 27.62
N SER A 195 0.09 26.30 28.48
CA SER A 195 0.21 26.15 29.94
C SER A 195 -0.98 25.44 30.59
N ALA A 196 -2.03 25.17 29.82
CA ALA A 196 -3.27 24.56 30.27
C ALA A 196 -3.95 23.83 29.10
N PRO A 197 -4.87 22.90 29.37
CA PRO A 197 -5.65 22.25 28.33
C PRO A 197 -6.31 23.27 27.41
N ALA A 198 -6.28 23.03 26.10
CA ALA A 198 -7.02 23.81 25.12
C ALA A 198 -8.52 23.75 25.40
N ILE A 199 -9.01 22.60 25.89
CA ILE A 199 -10.38 22.43 26.39
C ILE A 199 -10.33 21.77 27.76
N LEU A 200 -10.93 22.41 28.75
CA LEU A 200 -11.08 21.86 30.09
C LEU A 200 -12.55 21.92 30.52
N VAL A 201 -13.19 20.75 30.59
CA VAL A 201 -14.51 20.57 31.20
C VAL A 201 -14.31 20.25 32.68
N LYS A 202 -14.37 21.28 33.52
CA LYS A 202 -14.20 21.15 34.97
C LYS A 202 -15.37 20.40 35.60
N ASN A 203 -16.59 20.75 35.19
CA ASN A 203 -17.81 20.02 35.52
C ASN A 203 -18.99 20.42 34.62
N ALA A 204 -19.83 19.45 34.25
CA ALA A 204 -21.10 19.59 33.52
C ALA A 204 -21.93 18.28 33.68
N ASP A 205 -23.21 18.24 33.29
CA ASP A 205 -23.87 16.92 33.15
C ASP A 205 -23.24 16.16 31.99
N LYS A 206 -23.22 16.81 30.82
CA LYS A 206 -22.65 16.29 29.56
C LYS A 206 -22.08 17.42 28.73
N THR A 207 -20.97 17.16 28.05
CA THR A 207 -20.42 18.05 27.03
C THR A 207 -20.38 17.34 25.68
N SER A 208 -20.81 18.03 24.63
CA SER A 208 -20.71 17.56 23.25
C SER A 208 -19.86 18.54 22.43
N ILE A 209 -18.81 18.03 21.80
CA ILE A 209 -18.13 18.71 20.70
C ILE A 209 -18.85 18.32 19.40
N ILE A 210 -19.32 19.32 18.66
CA ILE A 210 -20.02 19.15 17.38
C ILE A 210 -19.16 19.78 16.29
N ILE A 211 -18.65 18.96 15.37
CA ILE A 211 -17.76 19.37 14.29
C ILE A 211 -18.63 19.79 13.10
N ALA A 212 -18.76 21.10 12.86
CA ALA A 212 -19.64 21.60 11.80
C ALA A 212 -19.19 21.12 10.41
N ASP A 213 -20.16 20.85 9.52
CA ASP A 213 -19.90 20.34 8.18
C ASP A 213 -19.03 21.28 7.34
N GLY A 214 -18.11 20.69 6.57
CA GLY A 214 -17.19 21.42 5.69
C GLY A 214 -16.17 22.30 6.42
N THR A 215 -16.03 22.14 7.75
CA THR A 215 -15.07 22.91 8.55
C THR A 215 -13.88 22.05 8.98
N GLU A 216 -12.71 22.68 9.08
CA GLU A 216 -11.50 22.10 9.65
C GLU A 216 -11.24 22.75 11.00
N ASN A 217 -11.00 21.92 12.01
CA ASN A 217 -10.79 22.36 13.38
C ASN A 217 -9.52 21.71 13.90
N VAL A 218 -8.62 22.49 14.48
CA VAL A 218 -7.31 22.04 14.94
C VAL A 218 -7.16 22.37 16.42
N ILE A 219 -6.75 21.39 17.22
CA ILE A 219 -6.50 21.57 18.64
C ILE A 219 -5.14 20.95 18.97
N SER A 220 -4.28 21.69 19.69
CA SER A 220 -2.99 21.17 20.12
C SER A 220 -2.60 21.63 21.52
N ASP A 221 -1.63 20.96 22.12
CA ASP A 221 -0.79 21.57 23.16
C ASP A 221 0.41 22.32 22.53
N GLY A 222 1.27 22.90 23.39
CA GLY A 222 2.57 23.41 23.00
C GLY A 222 3.66 22.32 22.94
N THR A 223 4.88 22.72 22.56
CA THR A 223 6.04 21.81 22.51
C THR A 223 6.66 21.51 23.89
N ALA A 224 6.12 22.10 24.96
CA ALA A 224 6.57 21.90 26.33
C ALA A 224 5.40 21.36 27.15
N ALA A 225 5.70 20.37 28.00
CA ALA A 225 4.72 19.80 28.90
C ALA A 225 4.11 20.88 29.81
N TYR A 226 2.85 20.68 30.17
CA TYR A 226 2.18 21.54 31.14
C TYR A 226 2.88 21.48 32.49
N THR A 227 2.74 22.54 33.28
CA THR A 227 3.34 22.64 34.61
C THR A 227 2.30 22.97 35.68
N GLY A 228 2.64 22.75 36.94
CA GLY A 228 1.75 23.05 38.07
C GLY A 228 0.49 22.19 38.06
N ASP A 229 -0.67 22.80 38.33
CA ASP A 229 -1.94 22.08 38.47
C ASP A 229 -2.37 21.34 37.18
N ASN A 230 -1.83 21.73 36.03
CA ASN A 230 -2.17 21.14 34.73
C ASN A 230 -1.18 20.07 34.26
N GLU A 231 -0.10 19.79 35.00
CA GLU A 231 0.98 18.85 34.59
C GLU A 231 0.45 17.53 34.04
N LYS A 232 -0.62 16.99 34.64
CA LYS A 232 -1.23 15.69 34.28
C LYS A 232 -2.50 15.79 33.42
N SER A 233 -2.81 16.97 32.89
CA SER A 233 -4.03 17.19 32.12
C SER A 233 -3.82 16.91 30.64
N ALA A 234 -4.86 16.45 29.95
CA ALA A 234 -4.83 16.27 28.49
C ALA A 234 -4.97 17.59 27.71
N VAL A 235 -4.80 17.54 26.38
CA VAL A 235 -5.17 18.63 25.46
C VAL A 235 -6.66 18.93 25.59
N ILE A 236 -7.49 17.88 25.61
CA ILE A 236 -8.91 17.92 25.93
C ILE A 236 -9.12 17.11 27.22
N GLU A 237 -9.36 17.81 28.31
CA GLU A 237 -9.57 17.22 29.64
C GLU A 237 -11.05 17.39 30.03
N ALA A 238 -11.73 16.29 30.34
CA ALA A 238 -13.11 16.31 30.80
C ALA A 238 -13.32 15.56 32.12
N LYS A 239 -13.98 16.19 33.09
CA LYS A 239 -14.33 15.54 34.35
C LYS A 239 -15.67 14.80 34.30
N ASP A 240 -16.52 15.13 33.33
CA ASP A 240 -17.82 14.51 33.07
C ASP A 240 -17.93 14.02 31.62
N ASP A 241 -19.07 13.41 31.25
CA ASP A 241 -19.29 12.78 29.94
C ASP A 241 -18.92 13.69 28.76
N LEU A 242 -18.12 13.14 27.84
CA LEU A 242 -17.69 13.82 26.63
C LEU A 242 -18.20 13.07 25.39
N THR A 243 -18.85 13.80 24.48
CA THR A 243 -19.27 13.24 23.19
C THR A 243 -18.69 14.06 22.04
N VAL A 244 -18.10 13.40 21.05
CA VAL A 244 -17.69 14.00 19.77
C VAL A 244 -18.68 13.58 18.69
N LYS A 245 -19.22 14.57 17.97
CA LYS A 245 -20.23 14.39 16.91
C LYS A 245 -19.83 15.19 15.68
N GLY A 246 -20.24 14.73 14.51
CA GLY A 246 -20.23 15.53 13.29
C GLY A 246 -21.51 16.34 13.14
N GLY A 247 -21.48 17.31 12.23
CA GLY A 247 -22.69 17.91 11.67
C GLY A 247 -23.53 16.90 10.88
N ASP A 248 -24.62 17.37 10.29
CA ASP A 248 -25.63 16.53 9.64
C ASP A 248 -25.06 15.70 8.48
N LYS A 249 -24.06 16.21 7.76
CA LYS A 249 -23.38 15.50 6.66
C LYS A 249 -22.16 14.71 7.13
N GLY A 250 -21.67 14.94 8.35
CA GLY A 250 -20.46 14.29 8.89
C GLY A 250 -19.16 14.67 8.18
N THR A 251 -19.11 15.80 7.49
CA THR A 251 -17.97 16.21 6.63
C THR A 251 -16.96 17.11 7.34
N GLY A 252 -17.28 17.59 8.54
CA GLY A 252 -16.36 18.37 9.37
C GLY A 252 -15.21 17.52 9.91
N THR A 253 -14.02 18.12 9.98
CA THR A 253 -12.81 17.49 10.51
C THR A 253 -12.34 18.16 11.81
N LEU A 254 -11.97 17.34 12.78
CA LEU A 254 -11.28 17.72 14.01
C LEU A 254 -9.93 17.01 14.06
N THR A 255 -8.84 17.77 14.05
CA THR A 255 -7.47 17.26 14.19
C THR A 255 -6.93 17.66 15.56
N ILE A 256 -6.44 16.68 16.31
CA ILE A 256 -5.86 16.87 17.64
C ILE A 256 -4.40 16.42 17.60
N THR A 257 -3.48 17.32 17.88
CA THR A 257 -2.04 17.02 17.98
C THR A 257 -1.58 17.24 19.41
N ALA A 258 -1.22 16.16 20.10
CA ALA A 258 -0.71 16.18 21.46
C ALA A 258 0.80 15.91 21.45
N ASN A 259 1.57 16.99 21.47
CA ASN A 259 3.03 16.98 21.39
C ASN A 259 3.66 16.40 22.66
N THR A 260 3.12 16.76 23.83
CA THR A 260 3.70 16.41 25.13
C THR A 260 2.69 15.82 26.11
N GLN A 261 1.44 16.24 26.02
CA GLN A 261 0.34 15.76 26.87
C GLN A 261 -0.40 14.57 26.25
N PRO A 262 -1.29 13.89 27.01
CA PRO A 262 -2.33 13.04 26.43
C PRO A 262 -3.31 13.84 25.56
N ALA A 263 -3.89 13.23 24.53
CA ALA A 263 -4.80 13.95 23.64
C ALA A 263 -6.19 14.16 24.27
N ILE A 264 -6.93 13.09 24.58
CA ILE A 264 -8.26 13.18 25.19
C ILE A 264 -8.33 12.32 26.45
N VAL A 265 -8.62 12.94 27.59
CA VAL A 265 -8.84 12.25 28.87
C VAL A 265 -10.20 12.63 29.45
N CYS A 266 -11.00 11.63 29.81
CA CYS A 266 -12.30 11.81 30.44
C CYS A 266 -12.43 10.95 31.71
N ASN A 267 -12.89 11.54 32.80
CA ASN A 267 -13.17 10.82 34.05
C ASN A 267 -14.46 9.99 34.04
N ASN A 268 -15.28 10.09 32.98
CA ASN A 268 -16.48 9.28 32.77
C ASN A 268 -16.45 8.64 31.37
N ASP A 269 -17.52 8.79 30.59
CA ASP A 269 -17.69 8.20 29.27
C ASP A 269 -17.14 9.11 28.17
N ILE A 270 -16.52 8.51 27.14
CA ILE A 270 -16.22 9.17 25.87
C ILE A 270 -17.05 8.51 24.77
N LYS A 271 -17.73 9.30 23.94
CA LYS A 271 -18.56 8.79 22.84
C LYS A 271 -18.20 9.47 21.52
N PHE A 272 -17.83 8.71 20.50
CA PHE A 272 -17.71 9.17 19.11
C PHE A 272 -18.93 8.71 18.33
N THR A 273 -19.66 9.65 17.72
CA THR A 273 -20.93 9.33 17.05
C THR A 273 -21.04 9.86 15.62
N GLY A 274 -20.04 10.60 15.13
CA GLY A 274 -20.01 11.15 13.78
C GLY A 274 -18.86 12.12 13.57
N GLY A 275 -18.71 12.60 12.33
CA GLY A 275 -17.63 13.51 11.93
C GLY A 275 -16.30 12.77 11.69
N ILE A 276 -15.28 13.52 11.27
CA ILE A 276 -13.92 13.01 11.08
C ILE A 276 -13.05 13.52 12.23
N THR A 277 -12.43 12.61 12.99
CA THR A 277 -11.50 12.96 14.07
C THR A 277 -10.16 12.29 13.82
N ASN A 278 -9.11 13.10 13.71
CA ASN A 278 -7.72 12.65 13.60
C ASN A 278 -6.99 13.00 14.90
N ILE A 279 -6.30 12.03 15.49
CA ILE A 279 -5.57 12.20 16.75
C ILE A 279 -4.15 11.71 16.57
N GLU A 280 -3.19 12.55 16.96
CA GLU A 280 -1.77 12.22 16.95
C GLU A 280 -1.14 12.53 18.32
N THR A 281 -0.52 11.55 18.97
CA THR A 281 0.33 11.78 20.14
C THR A 281 1.80 11.58 19.75
N LEU A 282 2.65 12.54 20.09
CA LEU A 282 4.04 12.61 19.59
C LEU A 282 5.10 12.45 20.70
N ASN A 283 4.69 12.27 21.95
CA ASN A 283 5.63 12.17 23.07
C ASN A 283 6.25 10.76 23.12
N GLU A 284 7.45 10.63 22.56
CA GLU A 284 8.21 9.36 22.57
C GLU A 284 8.83 9.04 23.95
N THR A 285 9.07 10.05 24.80
CA THR A 285 9.72 9.85 26.11
C THR A 285 8.76 9.36 27.19
N GLU A 286 7.53 9.84 27.14
CA GLU A 286 6.41 9.38 27.97
C GLU A 286 5.24 9.06 27.03
N PRO A 287 5.22 7.84 26.45
CA PRO A 287 4.22 7.44 25.46
C PRO A 287 2.79 7.62 25.98
N ASN A 288 2.08 8.57 25.40
CA ASN A 288 0.76 8.99 25.86
C ASN A 288 -0.37 8.28 25.12
N ASP A 289 -1.39 7.88 25.87
CA ASP A 289 -2.66 7.36 25.33
C ASP A 289 -3.37 8.46 24.49
N ALA A 290 -3.94 8.09 23.34
CA ALA A 290 -4.67 9.03 22.50
C ALA A 290 -6.08 9.31 23.04
N VAL A 291 -6.86 8.27 23.33
CA VAL A 291 -8.20 8.39 23.91
C VAL A 291 -8.30 7.57 25.19
N LYS A 292 -8.54 8.26 26.31
CA LYS A 292 -8.58 7.63 27.63
C LYS A 292 -9.86 7.99 28.39
N GLY A 293 -10.82 7.07 28.38
CA GLY A 293 -11.99 7.12 29.24
C GLY A 293 -11.74 6.40 30.57
N LYS A 294 -12.34 6.88 31.65
CA LYS A 294 -12.32 6.15 32.91
C LYS A 294 -13.44 5.11 32.96
N SER A 295 -14.67 5.51 32.64
CA SER A 295 -15.85 4.64 32.72
C SER A 295 -16.03 3.83 31.45
N SER A 296 -16.05 4.48 30.29
CA SER A 296 -16.17 3.79 29.00
C SER A 296 -15.63 4.63 27.84
N VAL A 297 -15.33 3.95 26.73
CA VAL A 297 -15.17 4.60 25.42
C VAL A 297 -16.06 3.90 24.41
N THR A 298 -16.90 4.65 23.69
CA THR A 298 -17.81 4.12 22.68
C THR A 298 -17.59 4.79 21.34
N VAL A 299 -17.48 4.00 20.27
CA VAL A 299 -17.55 4.47 18.88
C VAL A 299 -18.80 3.91 18.23
N LYS A 300 -19.69 4.80 17.75
CA LYS A 300 -20.95 4.46 17.09
C LYS A 300 -20.99 4.84 15.60
N GLY A 301 -20.12 5.76 15.19
CA GLY A 301 -20.14 6.34 13.84
C GLY A 301 -19.06 7.40 13.66
N GLY A 302 -18.94 7.90 12.42
CA GLY A 302 -17.85 8.80 12.02
C GLY A 302 -16.59 8.05 11.62
N ARG A 303 -15.53 8.82 11.36
CA ARG A 303 -14.19 8.31 11.05
C ARG A 303 -13.22 8.76 12.14
N LEU A 304 -12.60 7.80 12.82
CA LEU A 304 -11.63 8.03 13.90
C LEU A 304 -10.27 7.47 13.48
N VAL A 305 -9.30 8.35 13.26
CA VAL A 305 -7.92 7.98 12.91
C VAL A 305 -7.01 8.34 14.07
N ILE A 306 -6.26 7.37 14.59
CA ILE A 306 -5.38 7.52 15.73
C ILE A 306 -3.96 7.07 15.36
N LYS A 307 -2.99 7.95 15.60
CA LYS A 307 -1.56 7.66 15.66
C LYS A 307 -1.09 7.97 17.08
N SER A 308 -0.55 6.99 17.78
CA SER A 308 -0.23 7.16 19.20
C SER A 308 1.07 6.47 19.58
N GLU A 309 1.90 7.08 20.41
CA GLU A 309 3.03 6.36 21.01
C GLU A 309 2.57 5.44 22.17
N GLY A 310 1.49 5.80 22.88
CA GLY A 310 0.89 4.99 23.94
C GLY A 310 -0.20 4.06 23.43
N ASP A 311 -1.31 3.95 24.18
CA ASP A 311 -2.50 3.23 23.71
C ASP A 311 -3.28 4.05 22.69
N GLY A 312 -4.00 3.37 21.80
CA GLY A 312 -4.97 4.00 20.91
C GLY A 312 -6.23 4.43 21.66
N ILE A 313 -7.07 3.44 22.01
CA ILE A 313 -8.29 3.64 22.79
C ILE A 313 -8.21 2.87 24.10
N LYS A 314 -8.46 3.56 25.21
CA LYS A 314 -8.32 3.01 26.56
C LYS A 314 -9.52 3.29 27.45
N SER A 315 -10.04 2.25 28.10
CA SER A 315 -10.94 2.38 29.25
C SER A 315 -10.29 1.83 30.53
N THR A 316 -10.07 2.69 31.52
CA THR A 316 -9.30 2.31 32.74
C THR A 316 -10.12 1.63 33.85
N LYS A 317 -11.46 1.68 33.78
CA LYS A 317 -12.36 1.03 34.75
C LYS A 317 -13.57 0.32 34.16
N GLY A 318 -13.86 0.50 32.87
CA GLY A 318 -14.98 -0.18 32.24
C GLY A 318 -14.66 -0.65 30.82
N ASN A 319 -15.64 -0.49 29.93
CA ASN A 319 -15.62 -1.14 28.62
C ASN A 319 -15.17 -0.20 27.49
N VAL A 320 -14.75 -0.82 26.39
CA VAL A 320 -14.67 -0.19 25.07
C VAL A 320 -15.71 -0.84 24.17
N GLU A 321 -16.54 -0.02 23.52
CA GLU A 321 -17.61 -0.46 22.62
C GLU A 321 -17.39 0.11 21.21
N LEU A 322 -17.20 -0.76 20.23
CA LEU A 322 -17.10 -0.41 18.82
C LEU A 322 -18.32 -0.99 18.10
N SER A 323 -19.28 -0.12 17.75
CA SER A 323 -20.59 -0.51 17.21
C SER A 323 -20.87 0.05 15.81
N GLY A 324 -19.97 0.88 15.29
CA GLY A 324 -20.09 1.50 13.97
C GLY A 324 -18.95 2.48 13.71
N GLY A 325 -18.94 3.08 12.51
CA GLY A 325 -17.90 4.01 12.07
C GLY A 325 -16.67 3.32 11.46
N GLU A 326 -15.75 4.12 10.94
CA GLU A 326 -14.42 3.72 10.47
C GLU A 326 -13.41 4.06 11.56
N VAL A 327 -12.63 3.08 12.03
CA VAL A 327 -11.63 3.26 13.10
C VAL A 327 -10.29 2.73 12.62
N VAL A 328 -9.31 3.62 12.50
CA VAL A 328 -7.95 3.27 12.08
C VAL A 328 -6.99 3.67 13.20
N ILE A 329 -6.33 2.70 13.82
CA ILE A 329 -5.43 2.91 14.95
C ILE A 329 -4.06 2.35 14.58
N LYS A 330 -3.04 3.19 14.69
CA LYS A 330 -1.64 2.79 14.72
C LYS A 330 -1.04 3.28 16.02
N CYS A 331 -0.63 2.39 16.90
CA CYS A 331 -0.11 2.78 18.20
C CYS A 331 1.18 2.06 18.61
N GLY A 332 1.89 2.62 19.59
CA GLY A 332 3.03 1.97 20.24
C GLY A 332 2.57 0.79 21.08
N ASN A 333 1.63 0.94 22.00
CA ASN A 333 1.22 -0.14 22.92
C ASN A 333 -0.07 -0.86 22.49
N ASP A 334 -1.17 -0.75 23.25
CA ASP A 334 -2.43 -1.45 22.98
C ASP A 334 -3.29 -0.64 22.00
N ALA A 335 -3.68 -1.21 20.87
CA ALA A 335 -4.56 -0.48 19.94
C ALA A 335 -5.93 -0.24 20.58
N VAL A 336 -6.47 -1.26 21.26
CA VAL A 336 -7.66 -1.12 22.11
C VAL A 336 -7.43 -1.83 23.44
N GLN A 337 -7.61 -1.09 24.55
CA GLN A 337 -7.50 -1.60 25.91
C GLN A 337 -8.75 -1.33 26.74
N ALA A 338 -9.23 -2.34 27.46
CA ALA A 338 -10.32 -2.18 28.43
C ALA A 338 -10.08 -2.93 29.74
N GLU A 339 -10.62 -2.42 30.83
CA GLU A 339 -10.61 -3.11 32.13
C GLU A 339 -11.65 -4.23 32.18
N THR A 340 -12.88 -3.99 31.70
CA THR A 340 -13.98 -4.96 31.87
C THR A 340 -14.36 -5.70 30.60
N ALA A 341 -14.47 -5.01 29.47
CA ALA A 341 -14.85 -5.64 28.21
C ALA A 341 -14.44 -4.83 26.97
N ILE A 342 -14.06 -5.51 25.90
CA ILE A 342 -14.05 -4.95 24.54
C ILE A 342 -15.19 -5.61 23.77
N ASN A 343 -16.13 -4.81 23.27
CA ASN A 343 -17.29 -5.28 22.52
C ASN A 343 -17.28 -4.69 21.11
N ILE A 344 -17.09 -5.54 20.11
CA ILE A 344 -17.09 -5.17 18.69
C ILE A 344 -18.36 -5.75 18.06
N SER A 345 -19.29 -4.87 17.70
CA SER A 345 -20.61 -5.26 17.14
C SER A 345 -20.89 -4.67 15.76
N GLY A 346 -19.99 -3.81 15.27
CA GLY A 346 -20.10 -3.16 13.97
C GLY A 346 -18.93 -2.23 13.71
N GLY A 347 -18.92 -1.63 12.52
CA GLY A 347 -17.87 -0.71 12.07
C GLY A 347 -16.81 -1.37 11.19
N ASP A 348 -15.95 -0.54 10.63
CA ASP A 348 -14.79 -0.91 9.83
C ASP A 348 -13.52 -0.55 10.61
N ILE A 349 -12.87 -1.56 11.19
CA ILE A 349 -11.87 -1.40 12.25
C ILE A 349 -10.53 -1.98 11.79
N SER A 350 -9.49 -1.16 11.89
CA SER A 350 -8.10 -1.49 11.63
C SER A 350 -7.28 -1.09 12.85
N ALA A 351 -6.89 -2.06 13.67
CA ALA A 351 -6.28 -1.84 14.99
C ALA A 351 -4.86 -2.43 15.05
N PHE A 352 -3.84 -1.58 14.89
CA PHE A 352 -2.44 -1.97 14.78
C PHE A 352 -1.64 -1.48 16.00
N GLY A 353 -1.31 -2.37 16.93
CA GLY A 353 -0.52 -2.05 18.12
C GLY A 353 0.63 -3.05 18.33
N ASP A 354 1.47 -2.82 19.34
CA ASP A 354 2.34 -3.92 19.84
C ASP A 354 1.44 -5.06 20.36
N LYS A 355 0.30 -4.67 20.95
CA LYS A 355 -0.85 -5.52 21.24
C LYS A 355 -2.08 -5.00 20.52
N GLY A 356 -2.83 -5.88 19.85
CA GLY A 356 -4.01 -5.51 19.09
C GLY A 356 -5.20 -5.17 20.02
N LEU A 357 -5.74 -6.19 20.68
CA LEU A 357 -6.86 -6.06 21.60
C LEU A 357 -6.47 -6.62 22.98
N THR A 358 -6.61 -5.81 24.03
CA THR A 358 -6.23 -6.20 25.39
C THR A 358 -7.35 -5.91 26.38
N SER A 359 -7.88 -6.96 27.03
CA SER A 359 -8.89 -6.82 28.07
C SER A 359 -8.56 -7.68 29.28
N ALA A 360 -8.62 -7.09 30.48
CA ALA A 360 -8.55 -7.87 31.71
C ALA A 360 -9.84 -8.70 31.96
N GLY A 361 -10.96 -8.27 31.36
CA GLY A 361 -12.20 -9.03 31.32
C GLY A 361 -12.40 -9.70 29.96
N THR A 362 -13.55 -9.50 29.32
CA THR A 362 -13.91 -10.22 28.08
C THR A 362 -13.57 -9.42 26.82
N ILE A 363 -13.34 -10.12 25.72
CA ILE A 363 -13.38 -9.57 24.36
C ILE A 363 -14.45 -10.33 23.58
N SER A 364 -15.34 -9.59 22.91
CA SER A 364 -16.43 -10.14 22.12
C SER A 364 -16.57 -9.49 20.75
N ILE A 365 -16.80 -10.32 19.72
CA ILE A 365 -16.96 -9.88 18.33
C ILE A 365 -18.27 -10.46 17.78
N THR A 366 -19.27 -9.61 17.58
CA THR A 366 -20.61 -9.99 17.10
C THR A 366 -20.96 -9.41 15.73
N GLY A 367 -20.18 -8.45 15.23
CA GLY A 367 -20.40 -7.77 13.95
C GLY A 367 -19.22 -6.88 13.55
N GLY A 368 -19.20 -6.43 12.28
CA GLY A 368 -18.20 -5.50 11.74
C GLY A 368 -17.19 -6.14 10.79
N GLU A 369 -16.26 -5.32 10.31
CA GLU A 369 -15.09 -5.71 9.51
C GLU A 369 -13.84 -5.34 10.31
N LEU A 370 -13.13 -6.34 10.83
CA LEU A 370 -12.03 -6.17 11.78
C LEU A 370 -10.75 -6.78 11.23
N ILE A 371 -9.68 -5.98 11.24
CA ILE A 371 -8.31 -6.46 11.38
C ILE A 371 -7.72 -5.88 12.66
N ALA A 372 -7.20 -6.74 13.53
CA ALA A 372 -6.37 -6.32 14.66
C ALA A 372 -5.05 -7.06 14.61
N THR A 373 -3.93 -6.34 14.49
CA THR A 373 -2.60 -6.96 14.43
C THR A 373 -1.76 -6.60 15.66
N ALA A 374 -0.83 -7.48 15.98
CA ALA A 374 0.04 -7.35 17.14
C ALA A 374 1.43 -7.95 16.87
N THR A 375 2.46 -7.43 17.53
CA THR A 375 3.81 -8.02 17.55
C THR A 375 4.02 -8.92 18.76
N ASP A 376 3.43 -8.56 19.91
CA ASP A 376 3.83 -9.12 21.21
C ASP A 376 3.02 -10.36 21.60
N CYS A 377 1.72 -10.35 21.35
CA CYS A 377 0.84 -11.48 21.68
C CYS A 377 -0.39 -11.55 20.79
N GLN A 378 -1.01 -12.73 20.72
CA GLN A 378 -2.14 -12.97 19.81
C GLN A 378 -3.39 -12.17 20.16
N CYS A 379 -3.82 -12.27 21.42
CA CYS A 379 -5.00 -11.68 22.06
C CYS A 379 -5.48 -12.72 23.08
N GLU A 380 -5.46 -12.36 24.35
CA GLU A 380 -6.03 -13.18 25.41
C GLU A 380 -7.50 -12.82 25.61
N ASN A 381 -8.30 -13.71 26.21
CA ASN A 381 -9.69 -13.44 26.58
C ASN A 381 -10.65 -13.09 25.43
N LEU A 382 -10.39 -13.56 24.21
CA LEU A 382 -11.40 -13.59 23.15
C LEU A 382 -12.45 -14.67 23.46
N THR A 383 -13.40 -14.32 24.31
CA THR A 383 -14.34 -15.25 24.97
C THR A 383 -15.59 -15.59 24.16
N SER A 384 -16.02 -14.71 23.25
CA SER A 384 -17.23 -14.93 22.44
C SER A 384 -17.10 -14.28 21.07
N THR A 385 -17.32 -15.04 20.01
CA THR A 385 -17.39 -14.50 18.65
C THR A 385 -18.66 -15.02 17.97
N GLU A 386 -19.69 -14.20 17.85
CA GLU A 386 -20.91 -14.60 17.13
C GLU A 386 -20.70 -14.52 15.61
N GLN A 387 -19.82 -13.62 15.18
CA GLN A 387 -19.33 -13.53 13.81
C GLN A 387 -18.07 -14.38 13.64
N ASN A 388 -17.90 -14.96 12.46
CA ASN A 388 -16.74 -15.79 12.19
C ASN A 388 -15.45 -14.97 12.32
N THR A 389 -14.50 -15.53 13.05
CA THR A 389 -13.26 -14.86 13.44
C THR A 389 -12.10 -15.83 13.32
N LEU A 390 -11.04 -15.39 12.64
CA LEU A 390 -9.77 -16.11 12.52
C LEU A 390 -8.75 -15.45 13.43
N MET A 391 -8.06 -16.27 14.24
CA MET A 391 -6.89 -15.86 15.01
C MET A 391 -5.66 -16.53 14.40
N LEU A 392 -4.72 -15.73 13.93
CA LEU A 392 -3.55 -16.16 13.18
C LEU A 392 -2.28 -15.90 14.00
N ASP A 393 -1.40 -16.88 14.05
CA ASP A 393 -0.10 -16.84 14.74
C ASP A 393 0.98 -17.23 13.74
N PHE A 394 1.73 -16.22 13.30
CA PHE A 394 2.70 -16.36 12.22
C PHE A 394 4.07 -16.80 12.74
N VAL A 395 4.74 -17.66 11.97
CA VAL A 395 6.10 -18.14 12.30
C VAL A 395 7.12 -17.02 12.26
N LYS A 396 7.01 -16.12 11.28
CA LYS A 396 7.86 -14.93 11.11
C LYS A 396 7.09 -13.64 11.40
N GLU A 397 7.81 -12.60 11.80
CA GLU A 397 7.30 -11.22 11.84
C GLU A 397 7.16 -10.67 10.42
N TRP A 398 5.97 -10.19 10.09
CA TRP A 398 5.69 -9.50 8.84
C TRP A 398 5.98 -8.01 8.98
N GLY A 399 6.55 -7.43 7.92
CA GLY A 399 6.73 -5.99 7.80
C GLY A 399 5.39 -5.26 7.69
N LYS A 400 5.38 -3.94 7.93
CA LYS A 400 4.24 -3.09 7.55
C LYS A 400 4.02 -3.12 6.03
N ASN A 401 2.86 -2.67 5.56
CA ASN A 401 2.46 -2.69 4.15
C ASN A 401 2.32 -4.11 3.56
N ASN A 402 2.14 -5.11 4.44
CA ASN A 402 1.78 -6.46 4.06
C ASN A 402 0.28 -6.66 4.32
N PRO A 403 -0.57 -6.70 3.28
CA PRO A 403 -2.00 -6.92 3.46
C PRO A 403 -2.29 -8.32 3.98
N VAL A 404 -3.36 -8.45 4.76
CA VAL A 404 -3.95 -9.73 5.16
C VAL A 404 -5.25 -9.90 4.37
N ALA A 405 -5.25 -10.87 3.45
CA ALA A 405 -6.35 -11.12 2.55
C ALA A 405 -6.89 -12.54 2.68
N ILE A 406 -8.20 -12.70 2.48
CA ILE A 406 -8.91 -13.98 2.53
C ILE A 406 -9.75 -14.08 1.27
N THR A 407 -9.61 -15.21 0.58
CA THR A 407 -10.43 -15.54 -0.59
C THR A 407 -11.20 -16.84 -0.38
N ASP A 408 -12.25 -17.03 -1.15
CA ASP A 408 -12.83 -18.36 -1.33
C ASP A 408 -11.92 -19.26 -2.21
N SER A 409 -12.35 -20.50 -2.44
CA SER A 409 -11.62 -21.46 -3.27
C SER A 409 -11.52 -21.08 -4.75
N SER A 410 -12.33 -20.11 -5.21
CA SER A 410 -12.34 -19.58 -6.58
C SER A 410 -11.59 -18.25 -6.70
N ASN A 411 -10.79 -17.88 -5.69
CA ASN A 411 -10.05 -16.63 -5.60
C ASN A 411 -10.92 -15.37 -5.57
N LYS A 412 -12.20 -15.50 -5.19
CA LYS A 412 -13.03 -14.32 -4.92
C LYS A 412 -12.62 -13.74 -3.57
N GLU A 413 -12.25 -12.46 -3.56
CA GLU A 413 -11.94 -11.71 -2.35
C GLU A 413 -13.14 -11.65 -1.40
N LEU A 414 -12.90 -12.02 -0.15
CA LEU A 414 -13.86 -11.91 0.95
C LEU A 414 -13.43 -10.85 1.96
N PHE A 415 -12.12 -10.68 2.13
CA PHE A 415 -11.52 -9.69 3.01
C PHE A 415 -10.15 -9.31 2.46
N ASP A 416 -9.83 -8.02 2.41
CA ASP A 416 -8.49 -7.53 2.14
C ASP A 416 -8.30 -6.22 2.92
N LYS A 417 -7.28 -6.20 3.77
CA LYS A 417 -6.87 -5.00 4.50
C LYS A 417 -5.36 -4.92 4.61
N ASN A 418 -4.84 -3.74 4.26
CA ASN A 418 -3.44 -3.43 4.47
C ASN A 418 -3.11 -3.17 5.95
N THR A 419 -1.83 -3.28 6.31
CA THR A 419 -1.31 -3.12 7.67
C THR A 419 -0.32 -1.95 7.76
N SER A 420 -0.42 -1.12 8.82
CA SER A 420 0.45 0.07 8.97
C SER A 420 1.61 -0.12 9.96
N LYS A 421 1.71 -1.30 10.59
CA LYS A 421 2.72 -1.68 11.57
C LYS A 421 3.14 -3.13 11.32
N LYS A 422 4.34 -3.49 11.76
CA LYS A 422 4.79 -4.88 11.78
C LYS A 422 3.86 -5.74 12.65
N PHE A 423 3.81 -7.04 12.39
CA PHE A 423 2.97 -7.96 13.16
C PHE A 423 3.43 -9.40 13.08
N ARG A 424 3.15 -10.15 14.15
CA ARG A 424 3.27 -11.61 14.25
C ARG A 424 1.93 -12.29 14.49
N TYR A 425 0.93 -11.51 14.87
CA TYR A 425 -0.41 -12.01 15.13
C TYR A 425 -1.44 -11.15 14.42
N ALA A 426 -2.54 -11.78 14.00
CA ALA A 426 -3.68 -11.10 13.45
C ALA A 426 -5.00 -11.74 13.92
N ILE A 427 -5.98 -10.89 14.22
CA ILE A 427 -7.38 -11.26 14.35
C ILE A 427 -8.12 -10.66 13.17
N VAL A 428 -8.82 -11.52 12.42
CA VAL A 428 -9.64 -11.11 11.29
C VAL A 428 -11.08 -11.55 11.54
N SER A 429 -12.03 -10.62 11.43
CA SER A 429 -13.46 -10.93 11.44
C SER A 429 -14.17 -10.14 10.36
N SER A 430 -15.04 -10.81 9.61
CA SER A 430 -15.78 -10.21 8.52
C SER A 430 -17.08 -10.97 8.32
N SER A 431 -18.10 -10.24 7.89
CA SER A 431 -19.42 -10.80 7.62
C SER A 431 -19.41 -11.68 6.38
N LYS A 432 -18.40 -11.51 5.51
CA LYS A 432 -18.22 -12.24 4.26
C LYS A 432 -17.56 -13.60 4.44
N ILE A 433 -16.98 -13.87 5.61
CA ILE A 433 -16.34 -15.15 5.94
C ILE A 433 -17.45 -16.12 6.42
N GLU A 434 -18.26 -16.67 5.52
CA GLU A 434 -19.38 -17.60 5.83
C GLU A 434 -19.23 -19.05 5.30
N GLY A 435 -18.38 -19.28 4.31
CA GLY A 435 -18.02 -20.59 3.74
C GLY A 435 -17.23 -21.54 4.66
N ALA A 436 -17.12 -22.79 4.19
CA ALA A 436 -16.47 -23.87 4.94
C ALA A 436 -14.94 -23.88 4.83
N GLU A 437 -14.38 -23.36 3.73
CA GLU A 437 -12.95 -23.44 3.40
C GLU A 437 -12.49 -22.18 2.65
N TYR A 438 -11.32 -21.65 2.98
CA TYR A 438 -10.72 -20.43 2.46
C TYR A 438 -9.23 -20.56 2.23
N LYS A 439 -8.71 -19.66 1.39
CA LYS A 439 -7.29 -19.36 1.28
C LYS A 439 -6.97 -18.09 2.07
N LEU A 440 -5.86 -18.10 2.77
CA LEU A 440 -5.29 -16.93 3.44
C LEU A 440 -4.07 -16.47 2.66
N PHE A 441 -3.94 -15.17 2.48
CA PHE A 441 -2.77 -14.52 1.90
C PHE A 441 -2.24 -13.45 2.85
N VAL A 442 -0.91 -13.36 2.98
CA VAL A 442 -0.23 -12.27 3.68
C VAL A 442 0.88 -11.73 2.79
N GLY A 443 0.95 -10.42 2.60
CA GLY A 443 1.88 -9.84 1.61
C GLY A 443 1.58 -10.28 0.19
N GLY A 444 0.32 -10.67 -0.08
CA GLY A 444 -0.08 -11.30 -1.34
C GLY A 444 0.34 -12.76 -1.49
N ILE A 445 1.03 -13.37 -0.53
CA ILE A 445 1.56 -14.75 -0.60
C ILE A 445 0.63 -15.70 0.15
N LYS A 446 0.30 -16.84 -0.47
CA LYS A 446 -0.57 -17.85 0.14
C LYS A 446 0.09 -18.52 1.35
N MET A 447 -0.75 -18.74 2.36
CA MET A 447 -0.32 -19.28 3.65
C MET A 447 -0.82 -20.72 3.87
N LYS A 448 -0.07 -21.47 4.68
CA LYS A 448 -0.47 -22.71 5.34
C LYS A 448 -0.33 -22.57 6.86
N HIS A 449 -0.83 -23.55 7.60
CA HIS A 449 -0.65 -23.69 9.05
C HIS A 449 -0.21 -25.12 9.38
N SER A 450 0.10 -25.39 10.65
CA SER A 450 0.64 -26.67 11.11
C SER A 450 -0.19 -27.92 10.77
N THR A 451 -1.47 -27.75 10.41
CA THR A 451 -2.37 -28.87 10.09
C THR A 451 -2.88 -28.88 8.64
N GLY A 452 -2.40 -27.97 7.78
CA GLY A 452 -2.70 -27.95 6.34
C GLY A 452 -2.76 -26.55 5.73
N SER A 453 -3.16 -26.45 4.47
CA SER A 453 -3.21 -25.20 3.69
C SER A 453 -4.60 -24.56 3.59
N THR A 454 -5.60 -25.15 4.25
CA THR A 454 -7.00 -24.67 4.21
C THR A 454 -7.41 -24.04 5.53
N PHE A 455 -7.97 -22.84 5.45
CA PHE A 455 -8.53 -22.11 6.60
C PHE A 455 -10.05 -22.28 6.61
N LYS A 456 -10.65 -22.28 7.80
CA LYS A 456 -12.09 -22.47 7.99
C LYS A 456 -12.61 -21.42 8.95
N ALA A 457 -13.83 -20.98 8.71
CA ALA A 457 -14.52 -20.07 9.60
C ALA A 457 -14.73 -20.74 10.96
N GLY A 458 -14.60 -19.98 12.03
CA GLY A 458 -14.91 -20.45 13.38
C GLY A 458 -15.26 -19.32 14.33
N LYS A 459 -15.64 -19.71 15.55
CA LYS A 459 -16.18 -18.82 16.57
C LYS A 459 -15.43 -18.93 17.92
N PRO A 460 -14.14 -18.57 18.01
CA PRO A 460 -13.21 -18.26 16.92
C PRO A 460 -12.53 -19.53 16.38
N ALA A 461 -11.90 -19.46 15.20
CA ALA A 461 -10.94 -20.46 14.75
C ALA A 461 -9.51 -19.93 14.93
N SER A 462 -8.65 -20.70 15.59
CA SER A 462 -7.26 -20.33 15.83
C SER A 462 -6.31 -21.21 15.03
N TYR A 463 -5.35 -20.57 14.37
CA TYR A 463 -4.33 -21.21 13.55
C TYR A 463 -2.94 -20.85 14.09
N LYS A 464 -2.09 -21.86 14.19
CA LYS A 464 -0.71 -21.78 14.71
C LYS A 464 0.28 -22.15 13.62
N GLU A 465 1.50 -21.66 13.77
CA GLU A 465 2.58 -21.86 12.79
C GLU A 465 2.13 -21.49 11.38
N VAL A 466 1.40 -20.37 11.28
CA VAL A 466 0.95 -19.85 9.99
C VAL A 466 2.18 -19.34 9.24
N ASN A 467 2.41 -19.88 8.05
CA ASN A 467 3.61 -19.60 7.27
C ASN A 467 3.33 -19.73 5.77
N ASN A 468 4.30 -19.38 4.93
CA ASN A 468 4.17 -19.49 3.48
C ASN A 468 3.87 -20.95 3.05
N ASP A 469 2.94 -21.12 2.12
CA ASP A 469 2.65 -22.43 1.51
C ASP A 469 3.61 -22.72 0.35
N MET A 470 4.85 -23.08 0.68
CA MET A 470 5.91 -23.41 -0.30
C MET A 470 5.58 -24.62 -1.18
N GLU A 471 4.55 -25.41 -0.85
CA GLU A 471 4.16 -26.60 -1.63
C GLU A 471 3.08 -26.27 -2.67
N ASN A 472 2.34 -25.17 -2.49
CA ASN A 472 1.28 -24.74 -3.39
C ASN A 472 1.35 -23.22 -3.56
N GLU A 473 2.49 -22.75 -4.06
CA GLU A 473 2.82 -21.34 -4.23
C GLU A 473 1.75 -20.65 -5.08
N GLU A 474 1.11 -19.64 -4.48
CA GLU A 474 0.10 -18.81 -5.14
C GLU A 474 0.26 -17.39 -4.61
N GLN A 475 0.23 -16.41 -5.51
CA GLN A 475 0.33 -15.00 -5.12
C GLN A 475 -0.78 -14.17 -5.77
N LEU A 476 -1.35 -13.22 -5.02
CA LEU A 476 -2.43 -12.36 -5.52
C LEU A 476 -1.97 -11.41 -6.63
N TYR A 477 -0.71 -10.97 -6.57
CA TYR A 477 -0.11 -10.11 -7.61
C TYR A 477 0.37 -10.89 -8.84
N SER A 478 0.36 -12.22 -8.84
CA SER A 478 0.91 -13.04 -9.94
C SER A 478 0.22 -12.80 -11.28
N GLY A 479 -1.03 -12.30 -11.25
CA GLY A 479 -1.77 -11.90 -12.45
C GLY A 479 -1.03 -10.87 -13.31
N LEU A 480 -0.21 -9.99 -12.72
CA LEU A 480 0.62 -9.00 -13.43
C LEU A 480 1.81 -9.62 -14.19
N PHE A 481 2.11 -10.88 -13.93
CA PHE A 481 3.19 -11.61 -14.59
C PHE A 481 2.65 -12.77 -15.43
N SER A 482 1.36 -12.73 -15.78
CA SER A 482 0.77 -13.72 -16.66
C SER A 482 1.32 -13.57 -18.08
N GLN A 483 1.91 -14.64 -18.60
CA GLN A 483 2.45 -14.66 -19.97
C GLN A 483 1.38 -14.98 -21.03
N ASP A 484 0.10 -15.03 -20.64
CA ASP A 484 -1.04 -15.25 -21.55
C ASP A 484 -1.48 -13.98 -22.27
N MET A 485 -1.04 -12.82 -21.79
CA MET A 485 -1.33 -11.51 -22.37
C MET A 485 -0.14 -10.57 -22.22
N ILE A 486 -0.18 -9.45 -22.93
CA ILE A 486 0.77 -8.36 -22.72
C ILE A 486 0.13 -7.37 -21.76
N HIS A 487 0.81 -7.14 -20.64
CA HIS A 487 0.34 -6.22 -19.60
C HIS A 487 0.42 -4.77 -20.05
N LYS A 488 -0.33 -3.92 -19.37
CA LYS A 488 -0.31 -2.48 -19.58
C LYS A 488 0.05 -1.76 -18.28
N ILE A 489 1.12 -0.97 -18.31
CA ILE A 489 1.51 -0.08 -17.21
C ILE A 489 1.54 1.36 -17.73
N ASP A 490 0.63 2.21 -17.25
CA ASP A 490 0.56 3.63 -17.63
C ASP A 490 1.10 4.52 -16.50
N VAL A 491 2.23 5.18 -16.74
CA VAL A 491 2.86 6.12 -15.82
C VAL A 491 2.28 7.50 -16.05
N LYS A 492 1.68 8.08 -15.00
CA LYS A 492 1.10 9.43 -15.00
C LYS A 492 2.03 10.38 -14.24
N ILE A 493 2.62 11.31 -14.96
CA ILE A 493 3.65 12.22 -14.42
C ILE A 493 3.68 13.52 -15.23
N ASP A 494 4.04 14.62 -14.56
CA ASP A 494 4.28 15.90 -15.25
C ASP A 494 5.43 15.76 -16.27
N GLU A 495 5.26 16.36 -17.46
CA GLU A 495 6.22 16.26 -18.56
C GLU A 495 7.61 16.78 -18.17
N ALA A 496 7.70 17.88 -17.41
CA ALA A 496 8.99 18.43 -17.01
C ALA A 496 9.68 17.55 -15.97
N GLN A 497 8.92 16.86 -15.12
CA GLN A 497 9.48 15.85 -14.21
C GLN A 497 10.01 14.63 -14.97
N TRP A 498 9.27 14.15 -15.97
CA TRP A 498 9.72 13.07 -16.83
C TRP A 498 11.01 13.43 -17.59
N ASP A 499 11.05 14.60 -18.21
CA ASP A 499 12.25 15.10 -18.89
C ASP A 499 13.45 15.21 -17.93
N ASN A 500 13.21 15.58 -16.67
CA ASN A 500 14.26 15.63 -15.66
C ASN A 500 14.79 14.24 -15.29
N ILE A 501 13.92 13.21 -15.21
CA ILE A 501 14.35 11.83 -15.01
C ILE A 501 15.29 11.40 -16.14
N LEU A 502 14.92 11.66 -17.40
CA LEU A 502 15.73 11.26 -18.55
C LEU A 502 17.06 12.03 -18.61
N LYS A 503 17.03 13.35 -18.37
CA LYS A 503 18.24 14.19 -18.38
C LYS A 503 19.24 13.82 -17.28
N ASN A 504 18.76 13.30 -16.15
CA ASN A 504 19.59 12.89 -15.02
C ASN A 504 19.52 11.39 -14.78
N ALA A 505 19.37 10.59 -15.85
CA ALA A 505 19.13 9.16 -15.77
C ALA A 505 20.21 8.43 -14.96
N ASN A 506 21.45 8.89 -15.01
CA ASN A 506 22.58 8.32 -14.26
C ASN A 506 22.51 8.49 -12.75
N LYS A 507 21.76 9.49 -12.25
CA LYS A 507 21.61 9.71 -10.81
C LYS A 507 20.64 8.73 -10.15
N GLU A 508 19.82 8.06 -10.95
CA GLU A 508 18.81 7.12 -10.46
C GLU A 508 17.89 7.70 -9.38
N GLU A 509 17.54 8.99 -9.50
CA GLU A 509 16.71 9.69 -8.52
C GLU A 509 15.23 9.25 -8.61
N TRP A 510 14.66 8.94 -7.45
CA TRP A 510 13.24 8.61 -7.35
C TRP A 510 12.39 9.86 -7.53
N THR A 511 11.41 9.78 -8.43
CA THR A 511 10.44 10.83 -8.70
C THR A 511 9.02 10.34 -8.42
N PRO A 512 8.16 11.13 -7.74
CA PRO A 512 6.78 10.74 -7.46
C PRO A 512 5.95 10.73 -8.75
N CYS A 513 5.09 9.73 -8.90
CA CYS A 513 4.13 9.62 -10.00
C CYS A 513 2.91 8.79 -9.56
N ASP A 514 1.87 8.77 -10.38
CA ASP A 514 0.81 7.77 -10.28
C ASP A 514 1.03 6.71 -11.37
N VAL A 515 0.61 5.47 -11.12
CA VAL A 515 0.76 4.36 -12.08
C VAL A 515 -0.56 3.62 -12.19
N VAL A 516 -0.98 3.29 -13.41
CA VAL A 516 -2.13 2.42 -13.67
C VAL A 516 -1.65 1.08 -14.21
N ILE A 517 -1.84 0.01 -13.45
CA ILE A 517 -1.49 -1.37 -13.80
C ILE A 517 -2.75 -2.09 -14.20
N ASP A 518 -2.88 -2.47 -15.47
CA ASP A 518 -4.05 -3.19 -16.02
C ASP A 518 -5.42 -2.59 -15.66
N GLY A 519 -5.46 -1.27 -15.44
CA GLY A 519 -6.66 -0.51 -15.09
C GLY A 519 -6.80 -0.14 -13.61
N GLU A 520 -5.97 -0.70 -12.73
CA GLU A 520 -5.89 -0.34 -11.32
C GLU A 520 -4.89 0.81 -11.07
N GLU A 521 -5.34 1.91 -10.46
CA GLU A 521 -4.53 3.10 -10.23
C GLU A 521 -3.90 3.09 -8.82
N LEU A 522 -2.57 3.20 -8.78
CA LEU A 522 -1.77 3.42 -7.59
C LEU A 522 -1.25 4.87 -7.60
N LYS A 523 -1.39 5.57 -6.49
CA LYS A 523 -1.01 6.98 -6.38
C LYS A 523 0.26 7.18 -5.58
N ASN A 524 0.99 8.26 -5.89
CA ASN A 524 2.18 8.68 -5.15
C ASN A 524 3.23 7.56 -5.00
N VAL A 525 3.40 6.79 -6.09
CA VAL A 525 4.45 5.78 -6.20
C VAL A 525 5.76 6.44 -6.65
N GLY A 526 6.88 5.71 -6.56
CA GLY A 526 8.16 6.19 -7.08
C GLY A 526 8.52 5.53 -8.39
N ILE A 527 9.02 6.31 -9.35
CA ILE A 527 9.69 5.82 -10.56
C ILE A 527 11.12 6.37 -10.64
N ARG A 528 12.03 5.56 -11.18
CA ARG A 528 13.39 5.98 -11.56
C ARG A 528 13.96 5.11 -12.67
N THR A 529 14.98 5.60 -13.35
CA THR A 529 15.86 4.78 -14.19
C THR A 529 16.64 3.76 -13.35
N LYS A 530 17.08 2.67 -13.99
CA LYS A 530 17.97 1.66 -13.40
C LYS A 530 18.99 1.13 -14.40
N GLY A 531 20.10 0.63 -13.86
CA GLY A 531 21.03 -0.25 -14.56
C GLY A 531 22.45 0.26 -14.51
N ASN A 532 23.39 -0.55 -14.99
CA ASN A 532 24.77 -0.11 -15.19
C ASN A 532 25.03 0.06 -16.70
N SER A 533 25.47 -1.01 -17.37
CA SER A 533 25.68 -1.02 -18.83
C SER A 533 24.42 -0.64 -19.61
N SER A 534 23.25 -1.21 -19.25
CA SER A 534 21.96 -0.92 -19.91
C SER A 534 21.46 0.52 -19.73
N LEU A 535 21.99 1.24 -18.73
CA LEU A 535 21.72 2.65 -18.51
C LEU A 535 22.62 3.52 -19.39
N MET A 536 23.93 3.24 -19.38
CA MET A 536 24.93 3.98 -20.17
C MET A 536 24.74 3.84 -21.69
N MET A 537 24.23 2.68 -22.13
CA MET A 537 24.03 2.36 -23.53
C MET A 537 22.60 2.63 -24.02
N ALA A 538 21.72 3.16 -23.16
CA ALA A 538 20.33 3.41 -23.54
C ALA A 538 20.24 4.35 -24.76
N GLN A 539 19.38 4.02 -25.71
CA GLN A 539 19.19 4.77 -26.95
C GLN A 539 17.74 5.23 -27.07
N ASN A 540 17.50 6.30 -27.83
CA ASN A 540 16.14 6.81 -28.14
C ASN A 540 15.26 7.09 -26.90
N GLY A 541 15.87 7.35 -25.74
CA GLY A 541 15.19 7.50 -24.46
C GLY A 541 14.64 6.20 -23.86
N LYS A 542 14.96 5.01 -24.39
CA LYS A 542 14.51 3.72 -23.89
C LYS A 542 15.40 3.22 -22.73
N TYR A 543 15.23 3.82 -21.56
CA TYR A 543 15.86 3.36 -20.32
C TYR A 543 15.08 2.20 -19.70
N SER A 544 15.77 1.40 -18.88
CA SER A 544 15.10 0.51 -17.93
C SER A 544 14.58 1.31 -16.74
N PHE A 545 13.42 0.94 -16.20
CA PHE A 545 12.79 1.64 -15.08
C PHE A 545 12.54 0.71 -13.89
N ARG A 546 12.55 1.28 -12.69
CA ARG A 546 11.99 0.68 -11.47
C ARG A 546 10.77 1.48 -11.04
N ILE A 547 9.72 0.77 -10.65
CA ILE A 547 8.57 1.34 -9.96
C ILE A 547 8.54 0.75 -8.56
N LYS A 548 8.56 1.63 -7.55
CA LYS A 548 8.44 1.27 -6.14
C LYS A 548 7.20 1.90 -5.56
N THR A 549 6.18 1.08 -5.32
CA THR A 549 4.84 1.53 -4.94
C THR A 549 4.86 2.25 -3.60
N ASP A 550 5.71 1.79 -2.67
CA ASP A 550 5.76 2.28 -1.30
C ASP A 550 6.81 3.39 -1.08
N LYS A 551 7.31 4.01 -2.17
CA LYS A 551 8.45 4.94 -2.09
C LYS A 551 8.11 6.20 -1.31
N PHE A 552 7.02 6.87 -1.68
CA PHE A 552 6.58 8.15 -1.11
C PHE A 552 5.36 8.02 -0.20
N ASP A 553 4.53 7.00 -0.40
CA ASP A 553 3.52 6.56 0.56
C ASP A 553 3.87 5.16 1.07
N LYS A 554 4.05 4.99 2.38
CA LYS A 554 4.52 3.72 2.96
C LYS A 554 3.43 2.66 3.09
N GLU A 555 2.21 2.95 2.67
CA GLU A 555 1.04 2.07 2.78
C GLU A 555 0.45 1.68 1.42
N VAL A 556 1.18 1.91 0.33
CA VAL A 556 0.76 1.56 -1.04
C VAL A 556 1.49 0.30 -1.53
N ASN A 557 0.72 -0.68 -2.01
CA ASN A 557 1.19 -1.91 -2.65
C ASN A 557 0.19 -2.35 -3.74
N TYR A 558 0.64 -3.21 -4.65
CA TYR A 558 -0.21 -3.86 -5.65
C TYR A 558 -0.44 -5.32 -5.25
N HIS A 559 -1.53 -5.59 -4.53
CA HIS A 559 -1.85 -6.92 -3.98
C HIS A 559 -0.68 -7.59 -3.23
N GLY A 560 0.13 -6.80 -2.51
CA GLY A 560 1.34 -7.24 -1.79
C GLY A 560 2.66 -6.96 -2.52
N LEU A 561 2.64 -6.72 -3.84
CA LEU A 561 3.84 -6.33 -4.59
C LEU A 561 4.21 -4.88 -4.30
N THR A 562 5.48 -4.64 -3.94
CA THR A 562 5.98 -3.30 -3.62
C THR A 562 6.97 -2.74 -4.63
N GLU A 563 7.57 -3.60 -5.46
CA GLU A 563 8.57 -3.17 -6.41
C GLU A 563 8.67 -4.05 -7.65
N LEU A 564 8.71 -3.42 -8.82
CA LEU A 564 8.86 -4.06 -10.12
C LEU A 564 9.87 -3.32 -10.99
N CYS A 565 10.38 -3.99 -12.02
CA CYS A 565 11.22 -3.37 -13.03
C CYS A 565 10.71 -3.63 -14.45
N MET A 566 10.97 -2.65 -15.31
CA MET A 566 10.73 -2.72 -16.75
C MET A 566 12.10 -2.62 -17.44
N ASN A 567 12.60 -3.74 -17.94
CA ASN A 567 13.92 -3.87 -18.56
C ASN A 567 13.82 -3.57 -20.06
N ASN A 568 14.69 -2.69 -20.55
CA ASN A 568 14.64 -2.16 -21.91
C ASN A 568 14.98 -3.17 -23.01
N MET A 569 15.46 -4.36 -22.65
CA MET A 569 15.88 -5.42 -23.60
C MET A 569 16.90 -4.91 -24.63
N LEU A 570 17.74 -3.95 -24.22
CA LEU A 570 18.80 -3.44 -25.07
C LEU A 570 19.75 -4.59 -25.46
N MET A 571 20.15 -4.66 -26.72
CA MET A 571 20.97 -5.74 -27.29
C MET A 571 20.25 -7.09 -27.44
N ASP A 572 18.94 -7.19 -27.16
CA ASP A 572 18.16 -8.40 -27.41
C ASP A 572 17.13 -8.20 -28.53
N ALA A 573 17.55 -8.42 -29.78
CA ALA A 573 16.65 -8.38 -30.94
C ALA A 573 15.51 -9.41 -30.86
N SER A 574 15.67 -10.48 -30.07
CA SER A 574 14.62 -11.49 -29.88
C SER A 574 13.56 -11.04 -28.87
N CYS A 575 13.90 -10.14 -27.94
CA CYS A 575 13.09 -9.81 -26.76
C CYS A 575 12.70 -11.03 -25.89
N LEU A 576 13.40 -12.17 -26.02
CA LEU A 576 13.04 -13.45 -25.40
C LEU A 576 14.14 -14.01 -24.49
N ARG A 577 15.34 -13.43 -24.43
CA ARG A 577 16.48 -14.05 -23.74
C ARG A 577 16.24 -14.26 -22.25
N ASP A 578 15.83 -13.21 -21.54
CA ASP A 578 15.50 -13.32 -20.12
C ASP A 578 14.33 -14.26 -19.86
N ILE A 579 13.24 -14.12 -20.63
CA ILE A 579 11.99 -14.86 -20.35
C ILE A 579 12.17 -16.37 -20.54
N LEU A 580 13.01 -16.80 -21.49
CA LEU A 580 13.33 -18.22 -21.68
C LEU A 580 14.12 -18.79 -20.50
N CYS A 581 15.08 -18.03 -19.95
CA CYS A 581 15.80 -18.44 -18.74
C CYS A 581 14.88 -18.48 -17.51
N TYR A 582 14.01 -17.48 -17.34
CA TYR A 582 13.05 -17.45 -16.24
C TYR A 582 12.05 -18.60 -16.34
N ASN A 583 11.54 -18.90 -17.54
CA ASN A 583 10.65 -20.06 -17.74
C ASN A 583 11.35 -21.39 -17.46
N ALA A 584 12.65 -21.50 -17.76
CA ALA A 584 13.44 -22.67 -17.37
C ALA A 584 13.57 -22.79 -15.84
N MET A 585 13.77 -21.66 -15.14
CA MET A 585 13.78 -21.65 -13.67
C MET A 585 12.43 -22.07 -13.11
N TYR A 586 11.29 -21.61 -13.67
CA TYR A 586 9.97 -22.01 -13.21
C TYR A 586 9.70 -23.51 -13.41
N GLU A 587 10.09 -24.06 -14.56
CA GLU A 587 9.89 -25.48 -14.88
C GLU A 587 10.59 -26.41 -13.87
N VAL A 588 11.77 -26.03 -13.40
CA VAL A 588 12.54 -26.84 -12.45
C VAL A 588 12.27 -26.47 -11.00
N ASP A 589 11.22 -25.71 -10.67
CA ASP A 589 10.95 -25.18 -9.33
C ASP A 589 12.18 -24.44 -8.74
N GLY A 590 12.82 -23.61 -9.56
CA GLY A 590 13.94 -22.75 -9.20
C GLY A 590 13.48 -21.43 -8.60
N VAL A 591 14.32 -20.82 -7.76
CA VAL A 591 14.01 -19.53 -7.13
C VAL A 591 14.34 -18.39 -8.09
N ALA A 592 13.32 -17.66 -8.54
CA ALA A 592 13.49 -16.53 -9.44
C ALA A 592 12.32 -15.53 -9.29
N PRO A 593 12.52 -14.26 -9.69
CA PRO A 593 11.44 -13.32 -9.95
C PRO A 593 10.42 -13.86 -10.96
N HIS A 594 9.14 -13.51 -10.77
CA HIS A 594 8.13 -13.60 -11.81
C HIS A 594 8.41 -12.57 -12.91
N ALA A 595 8.21 -12.98 -14.16
CA ALA A 595 8.50 -12.16 -15.34
C ALA A 595 7.47 -12.38 -16.46
N ALA A 596 7.23 -11.31 -17.21
CA ALA A 596 6.35 -11.24 -18.37
C ALA A 596 6.79 -10.09 -19.29
N HIS A 597 5.96 -9.74 -20.28
CA HIS A 597 6.15 -8.54 -21.10
C HIS A 597 5.05 -7.51 -20.84
N THR A 598 5.37 -6.24 -21.03
CA THR A 598 4.44 -5.14 -20.84
C THR A 598 4.62 -4.03 -21.87
N ASP A 599 3.51 -3.41 -22.26
CA ASP A 599 3.52 -2.11 -22.90
C ASP A 599 3.50 -1.03 -21.80
N MET A 600 4.56 -0.22 -21.75
CA MET A 600 4.58 0.97 -20.91
C MET A 600 3.94 2.12 -21.66
N TYR A 601 3.00 2.81 -21.02
CA TYR A 601 2.42 4.07 -21.46
C TYR A 601 2.94 5.21 -20.58
N LEU A 602 3.05 6.39 -21.16
CA LEU A 602 3.35 7.63 -20.47
C LEU A 602 2.20 8.60 -20.75
N ASN A 603 1.47 8.98 -19.70
CA ASN A 603 0.30 9.86 -19.79
C ASN A 603 -0.72 9.40 -20.86
N GLY A 604 -0.92 8.08 -20.97
CA GLY A 604 -1.88 7.47 -21.90
C GLY A 604 -1.36 7.22 -23.33
N GLU A 605 -0.13 7.62 -23.66
CA GLU A 605 0.50 7.33 -24.96
C GLU A 605 1.51 6.19 -24.84
N LEU A 606 1.56 5.27 -25.81
CA LEU A 606 2.52 4.16 -25.80
C LEU A 606 3.95 4.71 -25.78
N TYR A 607 4.69 4.43 -24.69
CA TYR A 607 6.06 4.87 -24.51
C TYR A 607 7.04 3.90 -25.18
N SER A 608 6.99 2.61 -24.79
CA SER A 608 7.80 1.53 -25.37
C SER A 608 7.36 0.15 -24.84
N PHE A 609 7.88 -0.92 -25.44
CA PHE A 609 7.67 -2.32 -25.05
C PHE A 609 8.83 -2.83 -24.18
N TYR A 610 8.51 -3.51 -23.08
CA TYR A 610 9.46 -3.89 -22.01
C TYR A 610 9.30 -5.34 -21.57
N LEU A 611 10.41 -5.92 -21.08
CA LEU A 611 10.35 -7.07 -20.18
C LEU A 611 9.99 -6.58 -18.78
N LEU A 612 8.90 -7.09 -18.22
CA LEU A 612 8.44 -6.82 -16.86
C LEU A 612 8.94 -7.93 -15.93
N ALA A 613 9.49 -7.57 -14.77
CA ALA A 613 9.85 -8.54 -13.75
C ALA A 613 9.62 -8.00 -12.34
N GLU A 614 9.42 -8.89 -11.37
CA GLU A 614 9.59 -8.51 -9.96
C GLU A 614 11.01 -8.01 -9.75
N GLN A 615 11.17 -6.93 -8.99
CA GLN A 615 12.50 -6.50 -8.59
C GLN A 615 12.92 -7.34 -7.37
N PRO A 616 14.00 -8.16 -7.42
CA PRO A 616 14.49 -8.85 -6.23
C PRO A 616 14.75 -7.85 -5.11
N GLY A 617 14.12 -8.11 -3.97
CA GLY A 617 13.95 -7.20 -2.86
C GLY A 617 12.95 -7.79 -1.88
N THR A 618 12.17 -6.93 -1.22
CA THR A 618 11.25 -7.33 -0.13
C THR A 618 10.24 -8.38 -0.56
N THR A 619 9.42 -8.14 -1.59
CA THR A 619 8.33 -9.06 -1.98
C THR A 619 8.86 -10.43 -2.41
N VAL A 620 9.95 -10.48 -3.21
CA VAL A 620 10.58 -11.75 -3.61
C VAL A 620 11.13 -12.48 -2.38
N ALA A 621 11.83 -11.79 -1.47
CA ALA A 621 12.34 -12.40 -0.25
C ALA A 621 11.21 -12.92 0.65
N GLU A 622 10.14 -12.16 0.82
CA GLU A 622 8.98 -12.55 1.63
C GLU A 622 8.29 -13.81 1.10
N ARG A 623 8.30 -14.07 -0.23
CA ARG A 623 7.79 -15.31 -0.84
C ARG A 623 8.53 -16.56 -0.38
N TYR A 624 9.83 -16.45 -0.10
CA TYR A 624 10.68 -17.59 0.28
C TYR A 624 11.09 -17.59 1.77
N ALA A 625 10.84 -16.50 2.51
CA ALA A 625 11.17 -16.40 3.92
C ALA A 625 10.22 -17.26 4.77
N VAL A 626 10.75 -18.22 5.52
CA VAL A 626 9.96 -19.09 6.41
C VAL A 626 10.21 -18.85 7.90
N ASP A 627 11.13 -17.97 8.24
CA ASP A 627 11.52 -17.64 9.62
C ASP A 627 12.05 -16.19 9.72
N ASP A 628 12.36 -15.74 10.94
CA ASP A 628 12.88 -14.39 11.22
C ASP A 628 14.37 -14.22 10.87
N ASP A 629 15.09 -15.32 10.65
CA ASP A 629 16.51 -15.32 10.27
C ASP A 629 16.69 -15.28 8.74
N SER A 630 15.59 -15.17 8.00
CA SER A 630 15.59 -15.15 6.55
C SER A 630 16.18 -13.85 6.00
N VAL A 631 17.13 -13.96 5.07
CA VAL A 631 17.88 -12.81 4.51
C VAL A 631 18.06 -12.97 3.00
N LEU A 632 17.80 -11.90 2.25
CA LEU A 632 18.10 -11.87 0.81
C LEU A 632 19.38 -11.06 0.58
N TYR A 633 20.36 -11.69 -0.04
CA TYR A 633 21.62 -11.08 -0.43
C TYR A 633 21.67 -10.86 -1.94
N LYS A 634 22.10 -9.67 -2.37
CA LYS A 634 22.48 -9.40 -3.76
C LYS A 634 23.99 -9.57 -3.90
N ALA A 635 24.44 -10.32 -4.91
CA ALA A 635 25.84 -10.29 -5.30
C ALA A 635 26.21 -8.93 -5.92
N THR A 636 27.27 -8.29 -5.42
CA THR A 636 27.70 -6.94 -5.83
C THR A 636 29.23 -6.84 -5.98
N GLU A 637 29.67 -5.76 -6.61
CA GLU A 637 31.06 -5.31 -6.68
C GLU A 637 31.40 -4.44 -5.46
N SER A 638 32.68 -4.18 -5.19
CA SER A 638 33.12 -3.37 -4.04
C SER A 638 32.55 -1.94 -4.02
N ASN A 639 31.90 -1.54 -2.91
CA ASN A 639 31.65 -0.14 -2.47
C ASN A 639 31.38 0.94 -3.54
N GLY A 640 30.52 0.68 -4.53
CA GLY A 640 30.01 1.73 -5.42
C GLY A 640 31.02 2.37 -6.38
N ASN A 641 32.30 1.98 -6.36
CA ASN A 641 33.26 2.30 -7.41
C ASN A 641 33.17 1.20 -8.47
N GLY A 642 32.11 1.29 -9.27
CA GLY A 642 31.77 0.30 -10.27
C GLY A 642 32.91 0.05 -11.27
N GLY A 643 32.92 -1.16 -11.82
CA GLY A 643 33.09 -1.37 -13.26
C GLY A 643 34.29 -0.71 -13.95
N GLY A 644 35.35 -0.37 -13.20
CA GLY A 644 36.60 0.12 -13.75
C GLY A 644 37.08 -0.81 -14.86
N TRP A 645 37.37 -0.24 -16.03
CA TRP A 645 38.11 -0.87 -17.14
C TRP A 645 39.54 -1.26 -16.66
N GLY A 646 39.62 -2.24 -15.76
CA GLY A 646 40.84 -2.60 -15.02
C GLY A 646 40.64 -3.57 -13.84
N GLY A 647 39.41 -3.83 -13.39
CA GLY A 647 39.10 -4.72 -12.25
C GLY A 647 38.49 -6.06 -12.64
N PHE A 648 38.97 -6.71 -13.70
CA PHE A 648 38.35 -7.93 -14.22
C PHE A 648 38.79 -9.19 -13.45
N GLY A 649 37.83 -9.83 -12.77
CA GLY A 649 37.98 -11.14 -12.14
C GLY A 649 38.54 -11.15 -10.71
N GLY A 650 38.33 -12.26 -10.01
CA GLY A 650 38.81 -12.50 -8.64
C GLY A 650 37.86 -12.05 -7.54
N ASP A 651 38.41 -11.74 -6.36
CA ASP A 651 37.69 -11.46 -5.11
C ASP A 651 37.15 -10.02 -4.97
N SER A 652 37.23 -9.26 -6.06
CA SER A 652 36.46 -8.02 -6.24
C SER A 652 34.96 -8.29 -6.41
N TYR A 653 34.60 -9.56 -6.63
CA TYR A 653 33.25 -10.08 -6.85
C TYR A 653 32.89 -11.21 -5.88
N CYS A 654 31.65 -11.71 -5.96
CA CYS A 654 31.09 -12.74 -5.09
C CYS A 654 31.54 -14.16 -5.49
N SER A 655 32.86 -14.39 -5.48
CA SER A 655 33.51 -15.62 -5.98
C SER A 655 33.35 -16.84 -5.08
N PHE A 656 33.23 -16.65 -3.76
CA PHE A 656 33.34 -17.66 -2.70
C PHE A 656 34.71 -18.32 -2.53
N THR A 657 35.80 -17.73 -3.06
CA THR A 657 37.16 -18.19 -2.71
C THR A 657 37.46 -17.96 -1.22
N GLU A 658 38.53 -18.59 -0.70
CA GLU A 658 38.99 -18.36 0.67
C GLU A 658 39.30 -16.88 0.98
N ASN A 659 39.72 -16.11 -0.03
CA ASN A 659 40.16 -14.72 0.13
C ASN A 659 39.04 -13.69 -0.14
N MET A 660 37.88 -14.12 -0.64
CA MET A 660 36.73 -13.25 -0.91
C MET A 660 36.27 -12.48 0.35
N PRO A 661 36.27 -11.14 0.35
CA PRO A 661 35.64 -10.35 1.40
C PRO A 661 34.11 -10.60 1.48
N LEU A 662 33.52 -10.54 2.67
CA LEU A 662 32.09 -10.80 2.84
C LEU A 662 31.21 -9.62 2.40
N ASP A 663 31.75 -8.40 2.45
CA ASP A 663 31.10 -7.15 2.02
C ASP A 663 30.94 -7.03 0.49
N ARG A 664 31.13 -8.13 -0.23
CA ARG A 664 30.77 -8.29 -1.64
C ARG A 664 29.29 -8.56 -1.82
N PHE A 665 28.53 -8.72 -0.75
CA PHE A 665 27.08 -8.86 -0.80
C PHE A 665 26.38 -7.65 -0.19
N ASP A 666 25.24 -7.28 -0.76
CA ASP A 666 24.31 -6.33 -0.17
C ASP A 666 23.13 -7.07 0.46
N VAL A 667 22.81 -6.78 1.70
CA VAL A 667 21.54 -7.22 2.30
C VAL A 667 20.38 -6.41 1.71
N LYS A 668 19.43 -7.09 1.08
CA LYS A 668 18.23 -6.49 0.45
C LYS A 668 16.93 -6.75 1.23
N PHE A 669 16.94 -7.75 2.10
CA PHE A 669 15.85 -8.08 3.02
C PHE A 669 16.45 -8.83 4.22
N GLY A 670 15.82 -8.72 5.40
CA GLY A 670 16.32 -9.34 6.62
C GLY A 670 17.48 -8.58 7.27
N LYS A 671 18.18 -9.22 8.19
CA LYS A 671 19.30 -8.62 8.93
C LYS A 671 20.44 -9.63 9.13
N ASP A 672 21.63 -9.29 8.65
CA ASP A 672 22.87 -10.03 8.90
C ASP A 672 24.06 -9.08 8.77
N ASP A 673 24.24 -8.21 9.77
CA ASP A 673 25.23 -7.12 9.74
C ASP A 673 26.68 -7.62 9.64
N GLU A 674 26.93 -8.89 10.00
CA GLU A 674 28.27 -9.52 9.99
C GLU A 674 28.44 -10.53 8.84
N PHE A 675 27.44 -10.67 7.96
CA PHE A 675 27.45 -11.63 6.84
C PHE A 675 27.75 -13.07 7.27
N LYS A 676 27.22 -13.49 8.43
CA LYS A 676 27.49 -14.80 9.01
C LYS A 676 27.05 -15.93 8.07
N HIS A 677 25.87 -15.80 7.46
CA HIS A 677 25.34 -16.83 6.56
C HIS A 677 26.24 -17.00 5.33
N ILE A 678 26.75 -15.90 4.77
CA ILE A 678 27.72 -15.92 3.67
C ILE A 678 29.05 -16.54 4.10
N GLN A 679 29.54 -16.22 5.31
CA GLN A 679 30.75 -16.83 5.85
C GLN A 679 30.60 -18.34 6.05
N ASP A 680 29.44 -18.82 6.48
CA ASP A 680 29.17 -20.25 6.66
C ASP A 680 29.19 -20.99 5.31
N VAL A 681 28.53 -20.45 4.28
CA VAL A 681 28.59 -20.99 2.90
C VAL A 681 30.02 -21.00 2.37
N LYS A 682 30.73 -19.87 2.46
CA LYS A 682 32.13 -19.73 2.04
C LYS A 682 33.03 -20.76 2.75
N THR A 683 32.87 -20.93 4.06
CA THR A 683 33.67 -21.86 4.84
C THR A 683 33.42 -23.30 4.43
N ALA A 684 32.15 -23.67 4.25
CA ALA A 684 31.77 -25.02 3.92
C ALA A 684 32.24 -25.40 2.49
N ILE A 685 31.99 -24.55 1.49
CA ILE A 685 32.35 -24.88 0.11
C ILE A 685 33.87 -25.01 -0.09
N ASN A 686 34.68 -24.24 0.64
CA ASN A 686 36.13 -24.35 0.56
C ASN A 686 36.69 -25.64 1.20
N LYS A 687 35.95 -26.24 2.16
CA LYS A 687 36.29 -27.54 2.76
C LYS A 687 35.79 -28.75 1.97
N LEU A 688 34.83 -28.56 1.07
CA LEU A 688 34.16 -29.64 0.36
C LEU A 688 35.14 -30.44 -0.49
N THR A 689 35.04 -31.77 -0.39
CA THR A 689 35.72 -32.72 -1.29
C THR A 689 34.73 -33.77 -1.78
N PRO A 690 34.98 -34.46 -2.91
CA PRO A 690 34.08 -35.51 -3.41
C PRO A 690 33.80 -36.66 -2.43
N THR A 691 34.65 -36.85 -1.41
CA THR A 691 34.51 -37.90 -0.39
C THR A 691 34.01 -37.40 0.97
N ASP A 692 34.03 -36.10 1.20
CA ASP A 692 33.57 -35.45 2.43
C ASP A 692 32.86 -34.15 2.05
N TYR A 693 31.54 -34.25 1.88
CA TYR A 693 30.71 -33.19 1.32
C TYR A 693 29.38 -33.00 2.06
N LYS A 694 28.83 -34.02 2.72
CA LYS A 694 27.45 -33.99 3.25
C LYS A 694 27.17 -32.83 4.23
N PHE A 695 28.18 -32.31 4.91
CA PHE A 695 28.04 -31.12 5.78
C PHE A 695 27.61 -29.86 5.01
N ILE A 696 27.77 -29.81 3.68
CA ILE A 696 27.32 -28.69 2.85
C ILE A 696 25.80 -28.58 2.84
N GLU A 697 25.09 -29.70 3.00
CA GLU A 697 23.62 -29.75 3.01
C GLU A 697 23.03 -29.07 4.25
N ASP A 698 23.83 -28.81 5.29
CA ASP A 698 23.41 -28.07 6.49
C ASP A 698 23.44 -26.55 6.29
N VAL A 699 24.13 -26.05 5.25
CA VAL A 699 24.32 -24.60 5.00
C VAL A 699 23.73 -24.12 3.69
N ILE A 700 23.60 -24.99 2.69
CA ILE A 700 22.94 -24.68 1.42
C ILE A 700 21.90 -25.74 1.05
N ASP A 701 20.87 -25.30 0.32
CA ASP A 701 20.02 -26.20 -0.43
C ASP A 701 20.71 -26.57 -1.74
N VAL A 702 21.38 -27.73 -1.76
CA VAL A 702 22.14 -28.20 -2.94
C VAL A 702 21.28 -28.23 -4.21
N PRO A 703 20.04 -28.77 -4.22
CA PRO A 703 19.19 -28.75 -5.42
C PRO A 703 18.99 -27.35 -6.00
N SER A 704 18.72 -26.34 -5.16
CA SER A 704 18.54 -24.95 -5.60
C SER A 704 19.76 -24.40 -6.34
N PHE A 705 20.98 -24.66 -5.85
CA PHE A 705 22.21 -24.23 -6.52
C PHE A 705 22.41 -24.97 -7.86
N LEU A 706 22.16 -26.28 -7.90
CA LEU A 706 22.28 -27.07 -9.13
C LEU A 706 21.30 -26.59 -10.21
N LYS A 707 20.07 -26.22 -9.84
CA LYS A 707 19.08 -25.63 -10.76
C LYS A 707 19.58 -24.34 -11.40
N GLY A 708 20.08 -23.40 -10.58
CA GLY A 708 20.66 -22.16 -11.08
C GLY A 708 21.86 -22.39 -12.02
N PHE A 709 22.73 -23.34 -11.68
CA PHE A 709 23.88 -23.71 -12.51
C PHE A 709 23.44 -24.35 -13.83
N ALA A 710 22.44 -25.22 -13.81
CA ALA A 710 21.91 -25.87 -15.00
C ALA A 710 21.31 -24.85 -15.96
N VAL A 711 20.48 -23.92 -15.48
CA VAL A 711 19.92 -22.85 -16.30
C VAL A 711 21.04 -21.97 -16.89
N ASN A 712 21.97 -21.49 -16.06
CA ASN A 712 23.08 -20.68 -16.57
C ASN A 712 23.87 -21.40 -17.68
N SER A 713 24.13 -22.69 -17.52
CA SER A 713 24.95 -23.44 -18.47
C SER A 713 24.21 -23.92 -19.71
N ILE A 714 22.91 -24.24 -19.62
CA ILE A 714 22.11 -24.55 -20.80
C ILE A 714 21.97 -23.31 -21.68
N PHE A 715 21.66 -22.16 -21.07
CA PHE A 715 21.43 -20.92 -21.80
C PHE A 715 22.71 -20.11 -22.06
N CYS A 716 23.86 -20.61 -21.63
CA CYS A 716 25.16 -19.91 -21.74
C CYS A 716 25.14 -18.49 -21.13
N ASN A 717 24.44 -18.32 -20.01
CA ASN A 717 24.46 -17.08 -19.22
C ASN A 717 25.72 -17.04 -18.36
N TYR A 718 26.76 -16.38 -18.86
CA TYR A 718 28.07 -16.31 -18.20
C TYR A 718 28.44 -14.91 -17.71
N ASP A 719 27.55 -13.93 -17.87
CA ASP A 719 27.58 -12.70 -17.08
C ASP A 719 27.03 -12.97 -15.67
N SER A 720 27.46 -14.07 -15.06
CA SER A 720 26.84 -14.70 -13.89
C SER A 720 27.90 -15.29 -12.95
N TYR A 721 27.49 -16.06 -11.94
CA TYR A 721 28.42 -16.86 -11.15
C TYR A 721 29.26 -17.83 -12.00
N ASN A 722 28.66 -18.42 -13.04
CA ASN A 722 29.27 -19.48 -13.85
C ASN A 722 30.37 -18.98 -14.81
N GLY A 723 30.48 -17.66 -15.03
CA GLY A 723 31.50 -17.06 -15.86
C GLY A 723 32.54 -16.26 -15.09
N SER A 724 33.31 -15.43 -15.80
CA SER A 724 34.52 -14.75 -15.30
C SER A 724 34.28 -13.62 -14.29
N LEU A 725 33.05 -13.14 -14.12
CA LEU A 725 32.74 -12.01 -13.23
C LEU A 725 32.12 -12.38 -11.87
N ALA A 726 31.47 -13.53 -11.68
CA ALA A 726 30.91 -13.90 -10.36
C ALA A 726 29.85 -12.92 -9.78
N HIS A 727 28.97 -12.40 -10.63
CA HIS A 727 27.89 -11.46 -10.26
C HIS A 727 26.52 -11.83 -10.88
N ASN A 728 25.54 -10.92 -10.85
CA ASN A 728 24.18 -11.13 -11.37
C ASN A 728 23.46 -12.37 -10.82
N TYR A 729 23.52 -12.55 -9.51
CA TYR A 729 22.69 -13.51 -8.80
C TYR A 729 22.36 -12.97 -7.41
N TYR A 730 21.39 -13.62 -6.79
CA TYR A 730 21.03 -13.37 -5.40
C TYR A 730 21.13 -14.68 -4.62
N LEU A 731 21.26 -14.58 -3.29
CA LEU A 731 21.13 -15.71 -2.39
C LEU A 731 20.01 -15.42 -1.40
N MET A 732 19.09 -16.38 -1.24
CA MET A 732 18.07 -16.34 -0.21
C MET A 732 18.46 -17.29 0.90
N PHE A 733 18.81 -16.79 2.08
CA PHE A 733 18.93 -17.61 3.27
C PHE A 733 17.54 -17.73 3.93
N SER A 734 17.07 -18.95 4.16
CA SER A 734 15.75 -19.24 4.72
C SER A 734 15.73 -20.67 5.26
N GLY A 735 15.04 -20.94 6.37
CA GLY A 735 14.94 -22.28 6.93
C GLY A 735 16.30 -22.87 7.35
N GLY A 736 17.27 -22.00 7.66
CA GLY A 736 18.64 -22.36 8.01
C GLY A 736 19.57 -22.68 6.82
N LYS A 737 19.15 -22.46 5.57
CA LYS A 737 19.97 -22.77 4.39
C LYS A 737 19.95 -21.63 3.37
N ALA A 738 21.05 -21.48 2.61
CA ALA A 738 21.07 -20.62 1.44
C ALA A 738 20.46 -21.31 0.22
N HIS A 739 19.77 -20.53 -0.61
CA HIS A 739 19.17 -20.92 -1.88
C HIS A 739 19.68 -19.98 -2.98
N PHE A 740 19.94 -20.51 -4.17
CA PHE A 740 20.35 -19.71 -5.33
C PHE A 740 19.14 -19.05 -5.97
N VAL A 741 19.23 -17.74 -6.23
CA VAL A 741 18.17 -16.96 -6.85
C VAL A 741 18.65 -16.42 -8.20
N GLY A 742 17.98 -16.82 -9.28
CA GLY A 742 18.30 -16.41 -10.65
C GLY A 742 17.97 -14.95 -10.92
N TRP A 743 18.88 -14.23 -11.60
CA TRP A 743 18.73 -12.81 -11.93
C TRP A 743 19.57 -12.43 -13.17
N ASP A 744 19.15 -11.36 -13.87
CA ASP A 744 19.84 -10.75 -15.03
C ASP A 744 20.28 -11.78 -16.09
N TYR A 745 19.31 -12.24 -16.89
CA TYR A 745 19.54 -13.25 -17.93
C TYR A 745 19.68 -12.63 -19.33
N ASN A 746 19.81 -11.31 -19.42
CA ASN A 746 19.83 -10.57 -20.69
C ASN A 746 21.04 -10.91 -21.58
N LEU A 747 22.17 -11.29 -20.98
CA LEU A 747 23.39 -11.70 -21.70
C LEU A 747 23.50 -13.23 -21.83
N CYS A 748 22.41 -13.90 -22.18
CA CYS A 748 22.41 -15.34 -22.49
C CYS A 748 22.27 -15.61 -24.01
N LEU A 749 22.30 -16.88 -24.43
CA LEU A 749 22.00 -17.33 -25.78
C LEU A 749 22.79 -16.57 -26.86
N GLY A 750 24.10 -16.55 -26.67
CA GLY A 750 25.05 -15.94 -27.59
C GLY A 750 24.98 -14.41 -27.64
N ASN A 751 24.53 -13.76 -26.54
CA ASN A 751 24.55 -12.30 -26.34
C ASN A 751 25.66 -11.81 -25.40
N PHE A 752 26.37 -12.74 -24.74
CA PHE A 752 27.57 -12.43 -23.95
C PHE A 752 28.83 -12.38 -24.83
N THR A 753 29.96 -11.98 -24.26
CA THR A 753 31.25 -12.03 -24.95
C THR A 753 31.55 -13.43 -25.47
N GLY A 754 32.06 -13.51 -26.70
CA GLY A 754 32.20 -14.76 -27.45
C GLY A 754 31.01 -15.10 -28.35
N GLY A 755 29.86 -14.42 -28.17
CA GLY A 755 28.69 -14.52 -29.05
C GLY A 755 28.24 -15.97 -29.27
N ALA A 756 27.99 -16.33 -30.53
CA ALA A 756 27.61 -17.69 -30.92
C ALA A 756 28.61 -18.77 -30.46
N ASN A 757 29.90 -18.46 -30.28
CA ASN A 757 30.90 -19.44 -29.83
C ASN A 757 30.68 -19.91 -28.39
N SER A 758 29.93 -19.16 -27.57
CA SER A 758 29.55 -19.61 -26.23
C SER A 758 28.72 -20.91 -26.24
N VAL A 759 28.14 -21.31 -27.38
CA VAL A 759 27.39 -22.55 -27.57
C VAL A 759 28.22 -23.81 -27.24
N THR A 760 29.55 -23.75 -27.35
CA THR A 760 30.47 -24.86 -27.07
C THR A 760 30.97 -24.89 -25.62
N SER A 761 30.42 -24.06 -24.74
CA SER A 761 30.81 -24.03 -23.32
C SER A 761 30.61 -25.40 -22.64
N ASP A 762 31.46 -25.71 -21.67
CA ASP A 762 31.43 -27.02 -21.03
C ASP A 762 30.25 -27.16 -20.06
N ILE A 763 29.31 -28.04 -20.42
CA ILE A 763 28.13 -28.34 -19.60
C ILE A 763 28.49 -29.13 -18.33
N THR A 764 29.62 -29.87 -18.33
CA THR A 764 29.98 -30.81 -17.25
C THR A 764 30.58 -30.09 -16.04
N THR A 765 31.41 -29.07 -16.28
CA THR A 765 31.90 -28.18 -15.22
C THR A 765 30.94 -27.03 -14.94
N SER A 766 30.03 -26.73 -15.87
CA SER A 766 29.10 -25.60 -15.79
C SER A 766 29.82 -24.25 -15.75
N LEU A 767 31.09 -24.19 -16.15
CA LEU A 767 31.93 -22.98 -16.12
C LEU A 767 32.30 -22.53 -17.53
N TYR A 768 32.47 -21.22 -17.69
CA TYR A 768 32.96 -20.61 -18.93
C TYR A 768 34.03 -19.57 -18.63
N GLN A 769 35.22 -19.74 -19.22
CA GLN A 769 36.38 -18.86 -18.99
C GLN A 769 36.70 -18.64 -17.49
N SER A 770 36.55 -19.70 -16.68
CA SER A 770 36.86 -19.72 -15.24
C SER A 770 37.17 -21.15 -14.81
N THR A 771 37.85 -21.32 -13.68
CA THR A 771 38.10 -22.65 -13.09
C THR A 771 37.33 -22.85 -11.79
N ILE A 772 37.38 -24.07 -11.25
CA ILE A 772 36.74 -24.42 -9.98
C ILE A 772 37.43 -23.70 -8.80
N GLU A 773 38.71 -23.37 -8.93
CA GLU A 773 39.44 -22.55 -7.98
C GLU A 773 38.93 -21.10 -7.96
N ASP A 774 38.57 -20.56 -9.12
CA ASP A 774 37.95 -19.23 -9.23
C ASP A 774 36.48 -19.25 -8.76
N ARG A 775 35.80 -20.40 -8.88
CA ARG A 775 34.38 -20.61 -8.58
C ARG A 775 34.15 -21.83 -7.68
N PRO A 776 34.46 -21.75 -6.37
CA PRO A 776 34.38 -22.92 -5.49
C PRO A 776 33.00 -23.58 -5.41
N LEU A 777 31.89 -22.88 -5.65
CA LEU A 777 30.57 -23.52 -5.69
C LEU A 777 30.46 -24.58 -6.80
N ALA A 778 31.28 -24.51 -7.85
CA ALA A 778 31.37 -25.56 -8.88
C ALA A 778 31.93 -26.89 -8.35
N LYS A 779 32.54 -26.92 -7.15
CA LYS A 779 32.91 -28.18 -6.48
C LYS A 779 31.71 -29.08 -6.20
N LEU A 780 30.48 -28.54 -6.13
CA LEU A 780 29.27 -29.34 -6.01
C LEU A 780 29.17 -30.37 -7.15
N LEU A 781 29.55 -29.99 -8.37
CA LEU A 781 29.52 -30.86 -9.55
C LEU A 781 30.65 -31.90 -9.57
N GLN A 782 31.63 -31.82 -8.65
CA GLN A 782 32.63 -32.87 -8.48
C GLN A 782 32.13 -34.03 -7.60
N VAL A 783 31.01 -33.85 -6.90
CA VAL A 783 30.37 -34.89 -6.09
C VAL A 783 29.49 -35.73 -7.02
N PRO A 784 29.73 -37.04 -7.18
CA PRO A 784 28.98 -37.87 -8.13
C PRO A 784 27.46 -37.83 -7.94
N GLU A 785 26.98 -37.89 -6.69
CA GLU A 785 25.54 -37.83 -6.38
C GLU A 785 24.89 -36.51 -6.82
N TYR A 786 25.58 -35.38 -6.61
CA TYR A 786 25.07 -34.07 -7.02
C TYR A 786 25.20 -33.85 -8.52
N TYR A 787 26.22 -34.45 -9.16
CA TYR A 787 26.35 -34.42 -10.62
C TYR A 787 25.22 -35.19 -11.30
N ASP A 788 24.84 -36.36 -10.79
CA ASP A 788 23.69 -37.11 -11.30
C ASP A 788 22.40 -36.27 -11.21
N MET A 789 22.17 -35.61 -10.06
CA MET A 789 21.03 -34.68 -9.89
C MET A 789 21.08 -33.50 -10.87
N TYR A 790 22.26 -32.91 -11.08
CA TYR A 790 22.45 -31.84 -12.06
C TYR A 790 22.14 -32.29 -13.49
N VAL A 791 22.56 -33.50 -13.87
CA VAL A 791 22.26 -34.08 -15.18
C VAL A 791 20.76 -34.31 -15.36
N ASP A 792 20.05 -34.79 -14.33
CA ASP A 792 18.60 -34.94 -14.35
C ASP A 792 17.92 -33.59 -14.58
N ILE A 793 18.30 -32.55 -13.83
CA ILE A 793 17.80 -31.17 -14.01
C ILE A 793 18.07 -30.65 -15.43
N VAL A 794 19.26 -30.91 -15.98
CA VAL A 794 19.61 -30.50 -17.34
C VAL A 794 18.70 -31.18 -18.36
N ASN A 795 18.42 -32.47 -18.19
CA ASN A 795 17.51 -33.20 -19.06
C ASN A 795 16.07 -32.68 -18.96
N ASP A 796 15.58 -32.39 -17.75
CA ASP A 796 14.23 -31.85 -17.54
C ASP A 796 14.04 -30.53 -18.31
N ILE A 797 15.01 -29.60 -18.23
CA ILE A 797 14.97 -28.33 -18.98
C ILE A 797 15.00 -28.59 -20.50
N MET A 798 15.86 -29.51 -20.96
CA MET A 798 15.95 -29.85 -22.38
C MET A 798 14.67 -30.51 -22.92
N ASP A 799 13.97 -31.28 -22.09
CA ASP A 799 12.69 -31.91 -22.45
C ASP A 799 11.56 -30.88 -22.50
N TYR A 800 11.54 -29.91 -21.57
CA TYR A 800 10.63 -28.77 -21.61
C TYR A 800 10.76 -27.96 -22.91
N TYR A 801 12.00 -27.77 -23.38
CA TYR A 801 12.31 -27.13 -24.66
C TYR A 801 12.56 -28.15 -25.79
N SER A 802 11.95 -29.34 -25.74
CA SER A 802 12.24 -30.43 -26.70
C SER A 802 12.04 -30.06 -28.18
N ASP A 803 11.16 -29.10 -28.47
CA ASP A 803 11.02 -28.43 -29.77
C ASP A 803 11.24 -26.90 -29.61
N PRO A 804 12.51 -26.44 -29.64
CA PRO A 804 12.81 -25.01 -29.45
C PRO A 804 12.18 -24.13 -30.52
N GLU A 805 12.04 -24.63 -31.75
CA GLU A 805 11.46 -23.88 -32.87
C GLU A 805 9.97 -23.61 -32.62
N ALA A 806 9.20 -24.65 -32.25
CA ALA A 806 7.78 -24.48 -31.95
C ALA A 806 7.54 -23.62 -30.71
N TYR A 807 8.33 -23.81 -29.64
CA TYR A 807 8.20 -23.04 -28.40
C TYR A 807 8.43 -21.54 -28.65
N VAL A 808 9.57 -21.20 -29.26
CA VAL A 808 9.93 -19.81 -29.55
C VAL A 808 8.94 -19.18 -30.52
N ALA A 809 8.48 -19.91 -31.55
CA ALA A 809 7.51 -19.40 -32.50
C ALA A 809 6.15 -19.07 -31.84
N ASP A 810 5.67 -19.89 -30.91
CA ASP A 810 4.44 -19.59 -30.16
C ASP A 810 4.59 -18.34 -29.30
N TYR A 811 5.71 -18.21 -28.60
CA TYR A 811 5.99 -17.03 -27.78
C TYR A 811 6.16 -15.76 -28.61
N ALA A 812 7.01 -15.81 -29.65
CA ALA A 812 7.27 -14.70 -30.55
C ALA A 812 5.98 -14.17 -31.18
N LYS A 813 5.06 -15.07 -31.55
CA LYS A 813 3.74 -14.70 -32.08
C LYS A 813 2.92 -13.83 -31.12
N LYS A 814 3.01 -14.06 -29.80
CA LYS A 814 2.30 -13.26 -28.78
C LYS A 814 2.82 -11.83 -28.71
N ILE A 815 4.15 -11.65 -28.80
CA ILE A 815 4.79 -10.34 -28.60
C ILE A 815 5.06 -9.56 -29.90
N ARG A 816 5.09 -10.22 -31.06
CA ARG A 816 5.54 -9.62 -32.34
C ARG A 816 4.84 -8.32 -32.70
N SER A 817 3.51 -8.23 -32.50
CA SER A 817 2.76 -7.01 -32.82
C SER A 817 3.10 -5.84 -31.89
N HIS A 818 3.54 -6.12 -30.66
CA HIS A 818 3.98 -5.10 -29.71
C HIS A 818 5.39 -4.62 -30.04
N VAL A 819 6.29 -5.55 -30.39
CA VAL A 819 7.63 -5.22 -30.93
C VAL A 819 7.51 -4.32 -32.16
N ALA A 820 6.60 -4.65 -33.09
CA ALA A 820 6.37 -3.85 -34.29
C ALA A 820 5.75 -2.46 -34.01
N ALA A 821 5.04 -2.32 -32.89
CA ALA A 821 4.38 -1.07 -32.49
C ALA A 821 5.27 -0.18 -31.60
N ASP A 822 6.37 -0.71 -31.06
CA ASP A 822 7.26 0.01 -30.14
C ASP A 822 7.93 1.20 -30.84
N PRO A 823 7.59 2.46 -30.47
CA PRO A 823 8.13 3.65 -31.12
C PRO A 823 9.61 3.89 -30.78
N ARG A 824 10.18 3.14 -29.84
CA ARG A 824 11.56 3.26 -29.35
C ARG A 824 12.35 1.96 -29.47
N ALA A 825 11.88 1.01 -30.29
CA ALA A 825 12.59 -0.24 -30.52
C ALA A 825 14.03 0.04 -30.98
N ALA A 826 14.98 -0.70 -30.40
CA ALA A 826 16.38 -0.68 -30.85
C ALA A 826 16.60 -1.54 -32.10
N PHE A 827 15.61 -2.36 -32.47
CA PHE A 827 15.66 -3.33 -33.56
C PHE A 827 14.39 -3.25 -34.42
N THR A 828 14.53 -3.63 -35.68
CA THR A 828 13.40 -3.78 -36.61
C THR A 828 12.60 -5.05 -36.32
N VAL A 829 11.34 -5.09 -36.77
CA VAL A 829 10.52 -6.31 -36.66
C VAL A 829 11.11 -7.44 -37.52
N GLU A 830 11.80 -7.12 -38.62
CA GLU A 830 12.51 -8.10 -39.43
C GLU A 830 13.70 -8.72 -38.69
N GLU A 831 14.47 -7.92 -37.94
CA GLU A 831 15.53 -8.44 -37.08
C GLU A 831 14.98 -9.31 -35.94
N PHE A 832 13.84 -8.92 -35.36
CA PHE A 832 13.12 -9.76 -34.41
C PHE A 832 12.72 -11.11 -35.02
N ASP A 833 12.12 -11.11 -36.22
CA ASP A 833 11.72 -12.34 -36.91
C ASP A 833 12.94 -13.24 -37.20
N LEU A 834 14.06 -12.65 -37.63
CA LEU A 834 15.31 -13.39 -37.85
C LEU A 834 15.87 -13.98 -36.55
N ASN A 835 15.76 -13.28 -35.42
CA ASN A 835 16.28 -13.74 -34.15
C ASN A 835 15.36 -14.74 -33.44
N THR A 836 14.12 -14.91 -33.90
CA THR A 836 13.11 -15.81 -33.32
C THR A 836 12.74 -16.97 -34.26
N SER A 837 13.48 -17.16 -35.35
CA SER A 837 13.25 -18.22 -36.31
C SER A 837 14.53 -19.01 -36.61
N LYS A 838 14.35 -20.24 -37.07
CA LYS A 838 15.45 -21.10 -37.50
C LYS A 838 16.00 -20.65 -38.85
N SER A 839 17.31 -20.50 -38.96
CA SER A 839 17.95 -20.19 -40.25
C SER A 839 18.20 -21.44 -41.09
N ALA A 840 18.40 -21.27 -42.40
CA ALA A 840 18.68 -22.39 -43.30
C ALA A 840 20.08 -22.97 -43.08
N GLU A 841 21.03 -22.13 -42.68
CA GLU A 841 22.43 -22.47 -42.43
C GLU A 841 22.67 -22.96 -40.99
N GLY A 842 21.70 -22.75 -40.08
CA GLY A 842 21.83 -23.02 -38.65
C GLY A 842 22.80 -22.06 -37.95
N LEU A 843 23.08 -22.32 -36.66
CA LEU A 843 23.99 -21.47 -35.89
C LEU A 843 25.39 -21.48 -36.50
N GLN A 844 25.89 -20.31 -36.87
CA GLN A 844 27.27 -20.11 -37.33
C GLN A 844 28.18 -19.80 -36.13
N TYR A 845 29.22 -20.61 -35.91
CA TYR A 845 30.21 -20.43 -34.84
C TYR A 845 31.57 -21.02 -35.25
N SER A 846 32.64 -20.60 -34.59
CA SER A 846 34.03 -21.05 -34.79
C SER A 846 34.58 -21.67 -33.51
N GLU A 847 35.08 -22.91 -33.59
CA GLU A 847 35.72 -23.58 -32.46
C GLU A 847 37.10 -22.97 -32.10
N GLU A 848 37.72 -22.23 -33.03
CA GLU A 848 39.05 -21.63 -32.86
C GLU A 848 39.00 -20.26 -32.13
N ASP A 849 37.85 -19.58 -32.11
CA ASP A 849 37.67 -18.20 -31.58
C ASP A 849 37.13 -18.14 -30.13
N THR A 850 37.32 -19.20 -29.34
CA THR A 850 36.87 -19.27 -27.94
C THR A 850 37.67 -18.38 -26.98
N GLY A 851 38.74 -17.72 -27.47
CA GLY A 851 39.72 -16.96 -26.69
C GLY A 851 39.45 -15.47 -26.48
N MET A 852 38.31 -14.93 -26.94
CA MET A 852 37.91 -13.56 -26.57
C MET A 852 37.36 -13.55 -25.15
N SER A 853 38.27 -13.43 -24.18
CA SER A 853 37.94 -13.21 -22.77
C SER A 853 38.01 -11.72 -22.46
N TRP A 854 37.15 -11.24 -21.55
CA TRP A 854 37.29 -9.92 -20.93
C TRP A 854 38.72 -9.67 -20.41
N GLY A 855 39.42 -10.72 -19.97
CA GLY A 855 40.82 -10.65 -19.53
C GLY A 855 41.87 -10.49 -20.64
N ASN A 856 41.54 -10.73 -21.91
CA ASN A 856 42.50 -10.61 -23.02
C ASN A 856 42.74 -9.14 -23.45
N TRP A 857 42.07 -8.19 -22.79
CA TRP A 857 42.39 -6.76 -22.81
C TRP A 857 43.58 -6.37 -21.91
N GLN A 858 44.14 -7.31 -21.14
CA GLN A 858 45.32 -7.08 -20.27
C GLN A 858 46.66 -7.01 -21.02
N GLY A 859 46.69 -7.15 -22.35
CA GLY A 859 47.92 -7.00 -23.14
C GLY A 859 48.51 -5.58 -23.17
N ALA A 860 47.83 -4.57 -22.62
CA ALA A 860 48.31 -3.19 -22.54
C ALA A 860 48.76 -2.79 -21.12
N GLY A 861 49.34 -3.72 -20.37
CA GLY A 861 50.01 -3.43 -19.11
C GLY A 861 51.41 -2.88 -19.34
N ASP A 862 51.52 -1.61 -19.73
CA ASP A 862 52.70 -0.75 -19.54
C ASP A 862 52.40 0.67 -20.08
N GLY A 863 51.61 1.47 -19.35
CA GLY A 863 51.56 2.94 -19.48
C GLY A 863 51.38 3.55 -20.89
N ASN A 864 50.95 2.76 -21.86
CA ASN A 864 50.92 3.13 -23.26
C ASN A 864 49.66 2.50 -23.86
N PHE A 865 48.59 3.31 -23.95
CA PHE A 865 47.56 3.08 -24.97
C PHE A 865 48.28 2.78 -26.29
N PRO A 866 47.93 1.72 -27.05
CA PRO A 866 48.69 1.38 -28.25
C PRO A 866 48.74 2.61 -29.16
N ALA A 867 49.96 3.14 -29.30
CA ALA A 867 50.20 4.36 -30.03
C ALA A 867 49.68 4.22 -31.46
N PHE A 868 48.92 5.22 -31.88
CA PHE A 868 48.50 5.39 -33.26
C PHE A 868 49.74 5.44 -34.18
N GLY A 869 49.96 4.32 -34.88
CA GLY A 869 50.81 4.23 -36.06
C GLY A 869 52.32 4.20 -35.82
N ASP A 870 52.95 3.12 -36.28
CA ASP A 870 54.01 3.30 -37.27
C ASP A 870 54.03 2.12 -38.25
N GLY A 871 54.18 2.44 -39.53
CA GLY A 871 54.05 1.48 -40.61
C GLY A 871 55.18 0.47 -40.64
N ASN A 872 54.93 -0.78 -40.24
CA ASN A 872 55.49 -1.99 -40.85
C ASN A 872 54.95 -3.27 -40.20
N GLY A 873 54.25 -4.08 -40.99
CA GLY A 873 54.30 -5.55 -40.97
C GLY A 873 53.92 -6.33 -39.70
N ASP A 874 52.82 -7.06 -39.81
CA ASP A 874 52.52 -8.38 -39.20
C ASP A 874 52.08 -8.46 -37.73
N ALA A 875 50.75 -8.34 -37.51
CA ALA A 875 49.94 -9.20 -36.60
C ALA A 875 48.42 -9.01 -36.89
N ASN A 876 47.78 -10.04 -37.46
CA ASN A 876 46.33 -10.17 -37.69
C ASN A 876 45.58 -10.37 -36.35
N GLY A 877 44.36 -9.89 -36.09
CA GLY A 877 43.38 -9.06 -36.78
C GLY A 877 42.12 -9.02 -35.90
N ALA A 878 41.66 -7.83 -35.49
CA ALA A 878 40.39 -7.68 -34.73
C ALA A 878 39.77 -6.26 -34.79
N TRP A 879 40.28 -5.33 -35.63
CA TRP A 879 39.80 -3.94 -35.66
C TRP A 879 39.81 -3.28 -37.06
N GLN A 880 39.81 -4.07 -38.14
CA GLN A 880 39.65 -3.52 -39.50
C GLN A 880 38.17 -3.46 -39.90
N GLY A 881 37.47 -2.46 -39.38
CA GLY A 881 36.09 -2.17 -39.80
C GLY A 881 35.70 -0.70 -39.66
N PHE A 882 36.34 0.04 -38.76
CA PHE A 882 36.04 1.45 -38.53
C PHE A 882 37.05 2.34 -39.27
N GLY A 883 36.69 2.81 -40.45
CA GLY A 883 37.43 3.86 -41.14
C GLY A 883 37.18 3.89 -42.64
N ASP A 884 36.18 4.63 -43.09
CA ASP A 884 36.30 5.36 -44.34
C ASP A 884 37.44 6.38 -44.18
N GLY A 885 38.49 6.18 -44.98
CA GLY A 885 39.74 6.89 -44.87
C GLY A 885 39.60 8.40 -45.05
N ASN A 886 39.51 9.12 -43.94
CA ASN A 886 40.12 10.43 -43.77
C ASN A 886 40.23 10.74 -42.27
N GLY A 887 41.44 10.94 -41.78
CA GLY A 887 41.72 11.08 -40.34
C GLY A 887 40.87 12.14 -39.65
N GLY A 888 40.24 11.72 -38.55
CA GLY A 888 39.44 12.57 -37.66
C GLY A 888 38.29 11.77 -37.07
N TRP A 889 38.30 11.62 -35.74
CA TRP A 889 37.16 11.14 -34.94
C TRP A 889 35.85 11.80 -35.42
N PRO A 890 34.81 11.06 -35.84
CA PRO A 890 33.54 11.66 -36.18
C PRO A 890 32.74 11.93 -34.89
N GLY A 891 32.52 13.21 -34.59
CA GLY A 891 31.24 13.64 -34.00
C GLY A 891 31.16 13.84 -32.47
N PHE A 892 32.13 14.47 -31.82
CA PHE A 892 31.83 15.24 -30.60
C PHE A 892 31.11 16.54 -30.98
N GLY A 893 29.79 16.47 -31.08
CA GLY A 893 28.94 17.63 -31.34
C GLY A 893 27.97 17.86 -30.20
N GLY A 894 28.35 18.69 -29.22
CA GLY A 894 27.40 19.45 -28.40
C GLY A 894 27.50 19.37 -26.87
N ASP A 895 28.59 19.83 -26.26
CA ASP A 895 28.62 20.93 -25.27
C ASP A 895 30.09 21.23 -24.92
N ALA A 896 30.45 22.50 -24.90
CA ALA A 896 31.83 22.97 -24.83
C ALA A 896 32.24 23.23 -23.37
N SER A 897 32.96 22.29 -22.75
CA SER A 897 33.69 22.59 -21.51
C SER A 897 34.96 21.78 -21.25
N VAL A 898 35.26 20.72 -22.03
CA VAL A 898 36.47 19.90 -21.79
C VAL A 898 37.42 20.00 -22.98
N ASP A 899 38.56 20.65 -22.75
CA ASP A 899 39.70 20.67 -23.67
C ASP A 899 40.50 19.36 -23.52
N TRP A 900 40.04 18.32 -24.22
CA TRP A 900 40.61 16.97 -24.21
C TRP A 900 42.10 16.91 -24.59
N ALA A 901 42.64 17.95 -25.22
CA ALA A 901 44.05 18.00 -25.62
C ALA A 901 45.01 18.38 -24.47
N ASN A 902 44.50 18.89 -23.34
CA ASN A 902 45.29 19.37 -22.21
C ASN A 902 44.94 18.69 -20.87
N VAL A 903 44.30 17.52 -20.92
CA VAL A 903 44.01 16.72 -19.73
C VAL A 903 45.31 16.13 -19.19
N ASP A 904 45.64 16.47 -17.94
CA ASP A 904 46.77 15.88 -17.20
C ASP A 904 46.37 14.49 -16.69
N TRP A 905 46.56 13.49 -17.55
CA TRP A 905 46.20 12.09 -17.32
C TRP A 905 46.87 11.48 -16.08
N GLU A 906 48.00 12.03 -15.62
CA GLU A 906 48.75 11.51 -14.47
C GLU A 906 48.19 11.99 -13.12
N ASN A 907 47.34 13.04 -13.11
CA ASN A 907 46.78 13.64 -11.88
C ASN A 907 45.25 13.68 -11.85
N MET A 908 44.56 13.00 -12.77
CA MET A 908 43.10 12.84 -12.66
C MET A 908 42.76 11.98 -11.43
N ASP A 909 41.95 12.54 -10.53
CA ASP A 909 41.34 11.78 -9.44
C ASP A 909 40.22 10.92 -10.00
N TRP A 910 40.59 9.73 -10.47
CA TRP A 910 39.67 8.69 -10.95
C TRP A 910 38.71 8.19 -9.86
N GLY A 911 38.92 8.60 -8.59
CA GLY A 911 38.10 8.20 -7.46
C GLY A 911 36.72 8.87 -7.40
N GLU A 912 36.52 10.00 -8.08
CA GLU A 912 35.25 10.76 -8.06
C GLU A 912 34.41 10.66 -9.35
N MET A 913 34.94 10.13 -10.46
CA MET A 913 34.15 9.88 -11.68
C MET A 913 33.62 8.45 -11.65
N GLY A 914 32.35 8.29 -11.28
CA GLY A 914 31.68 6.99 -11.37
C GLY A 914 31.41 6.62 -12.83
N PHE A 915 31.35 5.33 -13.16
CA PHE A 915 30.99 4.87 -14.52
C PHE A 915 29.66 5.43 -15.02
N GLY A 916 28.72 5.69 -14.10
CA GLY A 916 27.43 6.33 -14.42
C GLY A 916 27.56 7.77 -14.91
N ASP A 917 28.67 8.47 -14.69
CA ASP A 917 28.83 9.87 -15.12
C ASP A 917 29.17 10.01 -16.61
N MET A 918 29.32 8.90 -17.34
CA MET A 918 29.61 8.88 -18.78
C MET A 918 28.40 8.42 -19.60
N ASP A 919 27.96 9.26 -20.55
CA ASP A 919 26.89 8.96 -21.51
C ASP A 919 27.49 8.50 -22.85
N PHE A 920 27.20 7.25 -23.23
CA PHE A 920 27.66 6.64 -24.47
C PHE A 920 26.49 6.24 -25.40
N GLY A 921 25.27 6.74 -25.15
CA GLY A 921 24.06 6.31 -25.83
C GLY A 921 24.06 6.53 -27.35
N ASN A 922 24.87 7.47 -27.85
CA ASN A 922 24.99 7.78 -29.28
C ASN A 922 26.16 7.06 -29.99
N MET A 923 26.86 6.13 -29.33
CA MET A 923 27.90 5.31 -29.97
C MET A 923 27.28 4.11 -30.68
N ASP A 924 27.81 3.79 -31.87
CA ASP A 924 27.53 2.52 -32.54
C ASP A 924 28.34 1.41 -31.88
N TRP A 925 27.70 0.68 -30.98
CA TRP A 925 28.28 -0.45 -30.25
C TRP A 925 28.34 -1.74 -31.07
N GLY A 926 28.08 -1.67 -32.39
CA GLY A 926 27.87 -2.81 -33.28
C GLY A 926 28.85 -3.98 -33.06
N ASN A 927 28.30 -5.21 -33.06
CA ASN A 927 28.88 -6.57 -33.09
C ASN A 927 30.20 -6.92 -32.37
N GLY A 928 30.97 -5.98 -31.83
CA GLY A 928 32.36 -6.16 -31.40
C GLY A 928 32.59 -6.13 -29.89
N MET A 929 31.79 -5.38 -29.12
CA MET A 929 31.95 -5.34 -27.65
C MET A 929 31.04 -6.35 -26.93
N PHE A 930 29.81 -6.50 -27.41
CA PHE A 930 28.88 -7.55 -27.01
C PHE A 930 28.45 -8.28 -28.29
N GLY A 931 28.92 -9.52 -28.46
CA GLY A 931 28.59 -10.30 -29.64
C GLY A 931 27.20 -10.87 -29.45
N GLY A 932 26.22 -10.51 -30.29
CA GLY A 932 24.97 -11.25 -30.29
C GLY A 932 23.71 -10.61 -30.84
N GLY A 933 23.69 -9.33 -31.20
CA GLY A 933 22.48 -8.65 -31.71
C GLY A 933 21.80 -9.31 -32.93
N GLN A 934 22.43 -10.32 -33.54
CA GLN A 934 21.91 -11.10 -34.67
C GLN A 934 21.92 -12.63 -34.46
N THR A 935 22.17 -13.12 -33.24
CA THR A 935 22.13 -14.57 -32.96
C THR A 935 20.69 -15.02 -32.72
N SER A 936 20.14 -15.84 -33.62
CA SER A 936 18.84 -16.48 -33.41
C SER A 936 18.85 -17.35 -32.16
N VAL A 937 17.88 -17.13 -31.26
CA VAL A 937 17.71 -17.95 -30.05
C VAL A 937 17.31 -19.40 -30.40
N VAL A 938 16.60 -19.61 -31.51
CA VAL A 938 16.19 -20.95 -31.98
C VAL A 938 17.39 -21.78 -32.42
N ASP A 939 18.15 -21.27 -33.39
CA ASP A 939 19.40 -21.88 -33.86
C ASP A 939 20.39 -22.15 -32.72
N PHE A 940 20.52 -21.21 -31.77
CA PHE A 940 21.38 -21.38 -30.61
C PHE A 940 20.93 -22.56 -29.73
N LEU A 941 19.65 -22.61 -29.34
CA LEU A 941 19.11 -23.69 -28.52
C LEU A 941 19.23 -25.06 -29.20
N ILE A 942 18.87 -25.16 -30.49
CA ILE A 942 19.00 -26.40 -31.27
C ILE A 942 20.45 -26.89 -31.21
N LYS A 943 21.41 -26.01 -31.52
CA LYS A 943 22.83 -26.39 -31.55
C LYS A 943 23.37 -26.73 -30.16
N ARG A 944 22.97 -25.95 -29.15
CA ARG A 944 23.36 -26.17 -27.76
C ARG A 944 22.89 -27.52 -27.25
N PHE A 945 21.66 -27.91 -27.57
CA PHE A 945 21.09 -29.18 -27.15
C PHE A 945 21.76 -30.38 -27.84
N GLU A 946 22.20 -30.24 -29.09
CA GLU A 946 23.05 -31.25 -29.74
C GLU A 946 24.35 -31.46 -28.95
N ILE A 947 25.05 -30.36 -28.63
CA ILE A 947 26.33 -30.40 -27.90
C ILE A 947 26.17 -31.00 -26.51
N ILE A 948 25.12 -30.62 -25.76
CA ILE A 948 24.86 -31.15 -24.42
C ILE A 948 24.59 -32.66 -24.49
N ARG A 949 23.76 -33.13 -25.43
CA ARG A 949 23.48 -34.57 -25.60
C ARG A 949 24.73 -35.37 -25.95
N GLU A 950 25.67 -34.78 -26.68
CA GLU A 950 26.96 -35.45 -26.97
C GLU A 950 27.89 -35.49 -25.77
N ALA A 951 27.90 -34.42 -24.96
CA ALA A 951 28.71 -34.33 -23.75
C ALA A 951 28.24 -35.32 -22.67
N LEU A 952 26.92 -35.47 -22.47
CA LEU A 952 26.34 -36.31 -21.42
C LEU A 952 26.19 -37.81 -21.79
N LYS A 953 26.49 -38.20 -23.04
CA LYS A 953 26.54 -39.62 -23.47
C LYS A 953 27.85 -40.33 -23.11
N LYS A 954 28.87 -39.57 -22.72
CA LYS A 954 30.20 -40.06 -22.34
C LYS A 954 30.25 -40.27 -20.84
#